data_AF-A0A1S8SD68-F1
#
_entry.id   AF-A0A1S8SD68-F1
#
_cell.length_a   1.000
_cell.length_b   1.000
_cell.length_c   1.000
_cell.angle_alpha   90.00
_cell.angle_beta   90.00
_cell.angle_gamma   90.00
#
_symmetry.space_group_name_H-M   'P 1'
#
loop_
_entity.id
_entity.type
_entity.pdbx_description
1 polymer ?
#
loop_
_entity_poly.entity_id
_entity_poly.type
_entity_poly.pdbx_seq_one_letter_code
_entity_poly.pdbx_strand_id
1 'polypeptide(L)'
;MKAIKRSTTLFFAFVIVLILIPITSVKAAITDIKIVSETKVTAKQAEQWAKSKGATDAFINLAKLYWKYSPEHGNVNPAVAYVQAAKETGYGKFGGVINESYHNPCGLKTRTGGSDNDPNVHQKFNTWDEGVQAHLDHLALYAGAAGYPRSDSYDPRDFITIKGTVVTVNALGGKWAPSLTYGEEVNQLYNDLLVSAGIVSKSDNDASKNSGSDNDSGKTVGTDKPQTNTTAPTGMEATKPIPASPDGSKGISSSIGWRFENGNWYYYNSDGSKVTGWIKPDGNWYYLYSDGSMAKGWSLLRGKWYYFKSSGAMQLGWIKDSNKWYYLQGDGSMITGFNLIDGRKYFLDSSGAMKTGWVSTSGQWYYFNTDGSMLTGWIKPDGSWYYLYSNGVMATNWLQLNGTWYYLRSNGTMATGWILSGNAYYYLLPVSGAMAKNTVINGWQIGEDGKRGDRMPGSTNGKVIVIDPGHNFGGDDGAYSTNGGITYSERDLNMQVADKLKEKLEVNGYTVIMTRKSSDREVLGVTQSLTNRVNIANNSRADIFISLHHNSADAESARGVEVYYSSRSQDESFGGGYSYDRLSKSMNMASSIASSLTNSTGAINRGAKDGNLFVCRNTTMPAVLVELGFITNTDEARKCADSSYQDVEATAIANAVSTII
;
A
#
# COMPACT_ATOMS: atom_id res chain seq x y z
N MET A 1 3.66 18.65 -77.64
CA MET A 1 4.70 18.87 -76.60
C MET A 1 3.95 19.14 -75.30
N LYS A 2 4.25 18.62 -74.12
CA LYS A 2 5.34 17.80 -73.57
C LYS A 2 4.76 17.13 -72.30
N ALA A 3 5.20 15.91 -72.03
CA ALA A 3 4.83 15.10 -70.87
C ALA A 3 5.42 15.62 -69.55
N ILE A 4 4.79 15.30 -68.42
CA ILE A 4 5.39 15.38 -67.08
C ILE A 4 5.25 14.02 -66.37
N LYS A 5 6.38 13.57 -65.84
CA LYS A 5 6.69 12.24 -65.30
C LYS A 5 6.32 12.07 -63.82
N ARG A 6 6.12 10.80 -63.46
CA ARG A 6 6.04 10.21 -62.11
C ARG A 6 7.27 10.48 -61.23
N SER A 7 7.04 10.53 -59.91
CA SER A 7 8.02 10.23 -58.86
C SER A 7 7.36 9.30 -57.84
N THR A 8 7.94 8.11 -57.68
CA THR A 8 7.56 7.04 -56.75
C THR A 8 8.53 7.07 -55.57
N THR A 9 8.03 7.20 -54.35
CA THR A 9 8.81 7.02 -53.11
C THR A 9 8.40 5.71 -52.45
N LEU A 10 9.30 4.72 -52.47
CA LEU A 10 9.21 3.46 -51.75
C LEU A 10 9.31 3.70 -50.24
N PHE A 11 8.34 3.21 -49.47
CA PHE A 11 8.46 3.02 -48.02
C PHE A 11 8.91 1.58 -47.77
N PHE A 12 10.06 1.40 -47.10
CA PHE A 12 10.52 0.11 -46.61
C PHE A 12 9.66 -0.31 -45.42
N ALA A 13 8.90 -1.41 -45.56
CA ALA A 13 8.26 -2.10 -44.46
C ALA A 13 9.26 -3.07 -43.83
N PHE A 14 9.67 -2.83 -42.58
CA PHE A 14 10.37 -3.82 -41.76
C PHE A 14 9.32 -4.60 -40.96
N VAL A 15 9.03 -5.81 -41.42
CA VAL A 15 8.27 -6.80 -40.66
C VAL A 15 9.24 -7.46 -39.67
N ILE A 16 9.18 -7.06 -38.40
CA ILE A 16 9.84 -7.79 -37.31
C ILE A 16 8.81 -8.75 -36.72
N VAL A 17 8.89 -10.02 -37.11
CA VAL A 17 8.21 -11.13 -36.44
C VAL A 17 8.98 -11.38 -35.14
N LEU A 18 8.46 -10.85 -34.03
CA LEU A 18 8.93 -11.19 -32.68
C LEU A 18 8.27 -12.52 -32.28
N ILE A 19 9.03 -13.60 -32.40
CA ILE A 19 8.70 -14.89 -31.77
C ILE A 19 8.82 -14.69 -30.25
N LEU A 20 7.67 -14.53 -29.59
CA LEU A 20 7.56 -14.57 -28.13
C LEU A 20 7.80 -16.01 -27.66
N ILE A 21 8.98 -16.29 -27.15
CA ILE A 21 9.19 -17.44 -26.26
C ILE A 21 8.70 -17.00 -24.88
N PRO A 22 7.70 -17.66 -24.28
CA PRO A 22 7.33 -17.40 -22.90
C PRO A 22 8.42 -17.98 -21.99
N ILE A 23 9.32 -17.13 -21.50
CA ILE A 23 10.18 -17.49 -20.37
C ILE A 23 9.32 -17.31 -19.11
N THR A 24 8.68 -18.39 -18.68
CA THR A 24 8.08 -18.48 -17.35
C THR A 24 9.21 -18.56 -16.32
N SER A 25 9.60 -17.42 -15.78
CA SER A 25 10.28 -17.34 -14.49
C SER A 25 9.43 -16.48 -13.56
N VAL A 26 8.43 -17.12 -12.96
CA VAL A 26 7.65 -16.55 -11.86
C VAL A 26 8.59 -16.39 -10.67
N LYS A 27 8.98 -15.16 -10.35
CA LYS A 27 9.54 -14.85 -9.02
C LYS A 27 8.35 -14.75 -8.07
N ALA A 28 8.34 -15.57 -7.03
CA ALA A 28 7.23 -15.64 -6.08
C ALA A 28 6.94 -14.26 -5.49
N ALA A 29 5.69 -13.80 -5.63
CA ALA A 29 5.18 -12.67 -4.87
C ALA A 29 5.35 -12.98 -3.37
N ILE A 30 5.74 -11.99 -2.56
CA ILE A 30 5.58 -12.12 -1.11
C ILE A 30 4.08 -12.35 -0.88
N THR A 31 3.74 -13.55 -0.40
CA THR A 31 2.36 -13.97 -0.22
C THR A 31 1.67 -12.99 0.73
N ASP A 32 0.58 -12.38 0.30
CA ASP A 32 -0.25 -11.58 1.20
C ASP A 32 -0.90 -12.49 2.24
N ILE A 33 -0.63 -12.23 3.51
CA ILE A 33 -0.99 -13.13 4.61
C ILE A 33 -2.34 -12.71 5.18
N LYS A 34 -3.20 -13.67 5.52
CA LYS A 34 -4.42 -13.38 6.27
C LYS A 34 -4.07 -13.01 7.71
N ILE A 35 -4.69 -11.96 8.24
CA ILE A 35 -4.48 -11.51 9.62
C ILE A 35 -4.86 -12.63 10.60
N VAL A 36 -5.99 -13.30 10.36
CA VAL A 36 -6.37 -14.53 11.06
C VAL A 36 -5.79 -15.72 10.30
N SER A 37 -4.72 -16.31 10.84
CA SER A 37 -4.02 -17.46 10.29
C SER A 37 -3.11 -18.12 11.33
N GLU A 38 -2.76 -19.38 11.11
CA GLU A 38 -1.78 -20.08 11.96
C GLU A 38 -0.37 -19.53 11.76
N THR A 39 0.44 -19.59 12.82
CA THR A 39 1.87 -19.29 12.75
C THR A 39 2.72 -20.54 12.98
N LYS A 40 3.83 -20.65 12.26
CA LYS A 40 4.88 -21.65 12.49
C LYS A 40 6.03 -21.12 13.37
N VAL A 41 5.99 -19.82 13.70
CA VAL A 41 6.99 -19.16 14.54
C VAL A 41 6.62 -19.35 16.01
N THR A 42 7.60 -19.65 16.85
CA THR A 42 7.44 -19.69 18.32
C THR A 42 7.74 -18.32 18.94
N ALA A 43 7.16 -18.02 20.11
CA ALA A 43 7.45 -16.78 20.84
C ALA A 43 8.97 -16.60 21.08
N LYS A 44 9.70 -17.68 21.39
CA LYS A 44 11.15 -17.65 21.59
C LYS A 44 11.93 -17.26 20.33
N GLN A 45 11.51 -17.74 19.15
CA GLN A 45 12.11 -17.32 17.89
C GLN A 45 11.83 -15.85 17.59
N ALA A 46 10.62 -15.36 17.92
CA ALA A 46 10.28 -13.95 17.80
C ALA A 46 11.09 -13.05 18.74
N GLU A 47 11.33 -13.47 19.99
CA GLU A 47 12.22 -12.80 20.93
C GLU A 47 13.66 -12.70 20.40
N GLN A 48 14.19 -13.79 19.84
CA GLN A 48 15.53 -13.84 19.26
C GLN A 48 15.66 -12.91 18.05
N TRP A 49 14.63 -12.91 17.18
CA TRP A 49 14.55 -11.98 16.07
C TRP A 49 14.53 -10.52 16.54
N ALA A 50 13.68 -10.16 17.50
CA ALA A 50 13.62 -8.80 18.04
C ALA A 50 14.96 -8.38 18.67
N LYS A 51 15.63 -9.27 19.43
CA LYS A 51 16.99 -9.04 19.93
C LYS A 51 17.98 -8.75 18.81
N SER A 52 17.93 -9.49 17.71
CA SER A 52 18.81 -9.28 16.55
C SER A 52 18.59 -7.93 15.85
N LYS A 53 17.41 -7.34 16.01
CA LYS A 53 17.06 -6.00 15.50
C LYS A 53 17.35 -4.87 16.50
N GLY A 54 17.92 -5.20 17.66
CA GLY A 54 18.22 -4.23 18.72
C GLY A 54 16.97 -3.64 19.37
N ALA A 55 15.95 -4.47 19.58
CA ALA A 55 14.74 -4.10 20.32
C ALA A 55 15.01 -3.85 21.81
N THR A 56 14.12 -3.09 22.48
CA THR A 56 14.16 -2.92 23.94
C THR A 56 13.72 -4.19 24.67
N ASP A 57 14.17 -4.37 25.92
CA ASP A 57 13.79 -5.54 26.74
C ASP A 57 12.28 -5.63 26.94
N ALA A 58 11.60 -4.49 27.11
CA ALA A 58 10.15 -4.43 27.20
C ALA A 58 9.49 -4.99 25.93
N PHE A 59 9.93 -4.57 24.75
CA PHE A 59 9.38 -5.04 23.47
C PHE A 59 9.66 -6.53 23.22
N ILE A 60 10.87 -7.01 23.57
CA ILE A 60 11.22 -8.42 23.47
C ILE A 60 10.22 -9.26 24.27
N ASN A 61 9.88 -8.84 25.50
CA ASN A 61 8.95 -9.57 26.37
C ASN A 61 7.50 -9.59 25.85
N LEU A 62 7.10 -8.67 24.95
CA LEU A 62 5.75 -8.68 24.37
C LEU A 62 5.47 -9.93 23.53
N ALA A 63 6.50 -10.58 22.97
CA ALA A 63 6.32 -11.81 22.19
C ALA A 63 5.55 -12.90 22.98
N LYS A 64 5.78 -13.01 24.29
CA LYS A 64 5.06 -13.97 25.14
C LYS A 64 3.58 -13.62 25.25
N LEU A 65 3.25 -12.34 25.34
CA LEU A 65 1.85 -11.87 25.45
C LEU A 65 1.09 -12.10 24.15
N TYR A 66 1.69 -11.81 22.99
CA TYR A 66 1.04 -12.07 21.70
C TYR A 66 0.68 -13.55 21.49
N TRP A 67 1.60 -14.47 21.83
CA TRP A 67 1.31 -15.91 21.74
C TRP A 67 0.35 -16.41 22.82
N LYS A 68 0.37 -15.81 24.02
CA LYS A 68 -0.57 -16.12 25.10
C LYS A 68 -2.01 -15.77 24.71
N TYR A 69 -2.23 -14.57 24.17
CA TYR A 69 -3.58 -14.04 23.94
C TYR A 69 -4.18 -14.36 22.57
N SER A 70 -3.36 -14.60 21.54
CA SER A 70 -3.86 -14.88 20.18
C SER A 70 -5.00 -15.92 20.08
N PRO A 71 -4.95 -17.09 20.77
CA PRO A 71 -6.02 -18.09 20.70
C PRO A 71 -7.38 -17.60 21.23
N GLU A 72 -7.36 -16.73 22.24
CA GLU A 72 -8.57 -16.14 22.83
C GLU A 72 -9.03 -14.90 22.06
N HIS A 73 -8.14 -14.28 21.29
CA HIS A 73 -8.40 -13.03 20.58
C HIS A 73 -8.49 -13.22 19.06
N GLY A 74 -9.48 -14.00 18.63
CA GLY A 74 -9.85 -14.17 17.21
C GLY A 74 -8.89 -15.02 16.39
N ASN A 75 -7.93 -15.71 17.01
CA ASN A 75 -6.85 -16.45 16.34
C ASN A 75 -6.06 -15.58 15.35
N VAL A 76 -5.87 -14.29 15.69
CA VAL A 76 -4.98 -13.39 14.94
C VAL A 76 -3.57 -13.97 14.99
N ASN A 77 -2.90 -14.03 13.84
CA ASN A 77 -1.55 -14.58 13.74
C ASN A 77 -0.60 -13.77 14.64
N PRO A 78 -0.08 -14.36 15.74
CA PRO A 78 0.62 -13.59 16.76
C PRO A 78 1.98 -13.07 16.26
N ALA A 79 2.58 -13.74 15.27
CA ALA A 79 3.81 -13.29 14.64
C ALA A 79 3.55 -12.09 13.71
N VAL A 80 2.42 -12.03 13.00
CA VAL A 80 2.01 -10.85 12.22
C VAL A 80 1.78 -9.65 13.14
N ALA A 81 0.97 -9.81 14.20
CA ALA A 81 0.70 -8.74 15.15
C ALA A 81 1.99 -8.26 15.86
N TYR A 82 2.91 -9.18 16.18
CA TYR A 82 4.19 -8.84 16.80
C TYR A 82 5.11 -8.02 15.87
N VAL A 83 5.24 -8.40 14.59
CA VAL A 83 6.06 -7.61 13.66
C VAL A 83 5.42 -6.27 13.30
N GLN A 84 4.08 -6.20 13.32
CA GLN A 84 3.35 -4.94 13.21
C GLN A 84 3.67 -4.03 14.41
N ALA A 85 3.65 -4.56 15.63
CA ALA A 85 4.05 -3.80 16.82
C ALA A 85 5.53 -3.34 16.75
N ALA A 86 6.42 -4.15 16.17
CA ALA A 86 7.81 -3.77 15.95
C ALA A 86 7.92 -2.56 15.02
N LYS A 87 7.11 -2.54 13.96
CA LYS A 87 7.01 -1.42 13.02
C LYS A 87 6.48 -0.16 13.71
N GLU A 88 5.36 -0.27 14.44
CA GLU A 88 4.68 0.86 15.08
C GLU A 88 5.53 1.53 16.16
N THR A 89 6.25 0.73 16.94
CA THR A 89 7.03 1.23 18.08
C THR A 89 8.51 1.43 17.76
N GLY A 90 8.96 1.11 16.54
CA GLY A 90 10.39 1.06 16.23
C GLY A 90 11.14 0.08 17.14
N TYR A 91 10.59 -1.13 17.31
CA TYR A 91 11.11 -2.18 18.21
C TYR A 91 11.14 -1.77 19.69
N GLY A 92 10.11 -1.05 20.15
CA GLY A 92 9.96 -0.57 21.53
C GLY A 92 10.75 0.69 21.86
N LYS A 93 11.39 1.34 20.89
CA LYS A 93 12.16 2.58 21.11
C LYS A 93 11.27 3.80 21.14
N PHE A 94 10.13 3.73 20.45
CA PHE A 94 9.22 4.81 20.15
C PHE A 94 9.91 5.95 19.38
N GLY A 95 9.16 6.67 18.55
CA GLY A 95 9.70 7.75 17.71
C GLY A 95 8.70 8.87 17.42
N GLY A 96 7.54 8.82 18.07
CA GLY A 96 6.43 9.75 17.89
C GLY A 96 5.98 10.37 19.22
N VAL A 97 4.68 10.68 19.33
CA VAL A 97 4.12 11.42 20.47
C VAL A 97 3.81 10.55 21.70
N ILE A 98 3.86 9.22 21.56
CA ILE A 98 3.69 8.25 22.67
C ILE A 98 5.02 7.55 22.99
N ASN A 99 5.11 7.02 24.21
CA ASN A 99 6.27 6.31 24.73
C ASN A 99 5.85 5.03 25.48
N GLU A 100 6.82 4.32 26.04
CA GLU A 100 6.62 3.04 26.73
C GLU A 100 5.56 3.08 27.84
N SER A 101 5.40 4.22 28.53
CA SER A 101 4.41 4.37 29.62
C SER A 101 2.95 4.30 29.17
N TYR A 102 2.68 4.33 27.86
CA TYR A 102 1.33 4.15 27.31
C TYR A 102 0.89 2.70 27.27
N HIS A 103 1.84 1.75 27.37
CA HIS A 103 1.61 0.33 27.15
C HIS A 103 0.83 0.02 25.86
N ASN A 104 1.00 0.88 24.84
CA ASN A 104 0.28 0.82 23.57
C ASN A 104 1.23 0.34 22.47
N PRO A 105 1.15 -0.94 22.05
CA PRO A 105 2.14 -1.52 21.15
C PRO A 105 1.90 -1.17 19.67
N CYS A 106 0.81 -0.45 19.36
CA CYS A 106 0.35 -0.32 17.97
C CYS A 106 -0.14 1.09 17.61
N GLY A 107 -0.06 2.05 18.53
CA GLY A 107 -0.51 3.43 18.28
C GLY A 107 -2.03 3.59 18.27
N LEU A 108 -2.77 2.68 18.92
CA LEU A 108 -4.23 2.72 18.95
C LEU A 108 -4.74 4.03 19.57
N LYS A 109 -5.73 4.66 18.92
CA LYS A 109 -6.32 5.91 19.39
C LYS A 109 -7.45 5.68 20.39
N THR A 110 -7.79 6.70 21.17
CA THR A 110 -9.02 6.72 21.98
C THR A 110 -10.25 6.65 21.07
N ARG A 111 -11.42 6.37 21.65
CA ARG A 111 -12.68 6.21 20.92
C ARG A 111 -13.01 7.39 19.99
N THR A 112 -12.84 8.62 20.46
CA THR A 112 -13.09 9.84 19.67
C THR A 112 -12.07 10.04 18.55
N GLY A 113 -10.83 9.54 18.74
CA GLY A 113 -9.72 9.79 17.84
C GLY A 113 -9.23 11.24 17.84
N GLY A 114 -8.51 11.62 16.79
CA GLY A 114 -7.96 12.97 16.60
C GLY A 114 -6.64 12.96 15.83
N SER A 115 -5.86 14.02 15.97
CA SER A 115 -4.59 14.22 15.24
C SER A 115 -3.47 13.29 15.72
N ASP A 116 -2.64 12.77 14.80
CA ASP A 116 -1.49 11.91 15.12
C ASP A 116 -0.43 12.60 15.99
N ASN A 117 -0.43 13.93 16.03
CA ASN A 117 0.51 14.72 16.81
C ASN A 117 0.02 15.07 18.22
N ASP A 118 -1.19 14.64 18.60
CA ASP A 118 -1.73 14.85 19.95
C ASP A 118 -1.58 13.57 20.79
N PRO A 119 -0.79 13.58 21.88
CA PRO A 119 -0.66 12.41 22.74
C PRO A 119 -1.98 12.01 23.43
N ASN A 120 -2.90 12.96 23.68
CA ASN A 120 -4.14 12.69 24.41
C ASN A 120 -5.19 11.91 23.60
N VAL A 121 -5.01 11.83 22.28
CA VAL A 121 -5.89 11.06 21.41
C VAL A 121 -5.41 9.61 21.22
N HIS A 122 -4.29 9.24 21.85
CA HIS A 122 -3.77 7.88 21.86
C HIS A 122 -4.17 7.17 23.15
N GLN A 123 -4.66 5.94 23.02
CA GLN A 123 -5.09 5.16 24.17
C GLN A 123 -3.88 4.83 25.05
N LYS A 124 -3.99 5.17 26.34
CA LYS A 124 -3.05 4.75 27.38
C LYS A 124 -3.67 3.57 28.13
N PHE A 125 -2.98 2.44 28.14
CA PHE A 125 -3.39 1.22 28.84
C PHE A 125 -2.70 1.13 30.20
N ASN A 126 -3.34 0.47 31.16
CA ASN A 126 -2.76 0.31 32.50
C ASN A 126 -1.59 -0.67 32.48
N THR A 127 -1.64 -1.67 31.59
CA THR A 127 -0.64 -2.73 31.49
C THR A 127 -0.37 -3.13 30.04
N TRP A 128 0.77 -3.79 29.80
CA TRP A 128 1.09 -4.39 28.51
C TRP A 128 0.11 -5.51 28.11
N ASP A 129 -0.46 -6.23 29.08
CA ASP A 129 -1.48 -7.25 28.82
C ASP A 129 -2.74 -6.60 28.18
N GLU A 130 -3.21 -5.47 28.69
CA GLU A 130 -4.36 -4.73 28.11
C GLU A 130 -4.04 -4.24 26.69
N GLY A 131 -2.88 -3.62 26.48
CA GLY A 131 -2.50 -3.06 25.18
C GLY A 131 -2.27 -4.11 24.09
N VAL A 132 -1.72 -5.28 24.44
CA VAL A 132 -1.56 -6.41 23.50
C VAL A 132 -2.92 -7.02 23.15
N GLN A 133 -3.80 -7.20 24.13
CA GLN A 133 -5.17 -7.67 23.88
C GLN A 133 -5.94 -6.69 22.98
N ALA A 134 -5.90 -5.39 23.26
CA ALA A 134 -6.52 -4.37 22.42
C ALA A 134 -6.01 -4.38 20.98
N HIS A 135 -4.70 -4.56 20.77
CA HIS A 135 -4.13 -4.68 19.42
C HIS A 135 -4.66 -5.93 18.68
N LEU A 136 -4.68 -7.08 19.35
CA LEU A 136 -5.23 -8.31 18.80
C LEU A 136 -6.73 -8.18 18.51
N ASP A 137 -7.49 -7.55 19.40
CA ASP A 137 -8.92 -7.32 19.23
C ASP A 137 -9.24 -6.45 18.02
N HIS A 138 -8.47 -5.38 17.81
CA HIS A 138 -8.64 -4.51 16.64
C HIS A 138 -8.36 -5.26 15.33
N LEU A 139 -7.28 -6.05 15.29
CA LEU A 139 -6.93 -6.88 14.14
C LEU A 139 -7.95 -7.99 13.87
N ALA A 140 -8.46 -8.63 14.93
CA ALA A 140 -9.49 -9.66 14.84
C ALA A 140 -10.80 -9.08 14.29
N LEU A 141 -11.20 -7.90 14.78
CA LEU A 141 -12.36 -7.17 14.27
C LEU A 141 -12.17 -6.82 12.79
N TYR A 142 -11.04 -6.21 12.43
CA TYR A 142 -10.70 -5.90 11.04
C TYR A 142 -10.80 -7.11 10.12
N ALA A 143 -10.27 -8.25 10.57
CA ALA A 143 -10.27 -9.50 9.81
C ALA A 143 -11.65 -10.18 9.74
N GLY A 144 -12.65 -9.68 10.47
CA GLY A 144 -13.98 -10.26 10.53
C GLY A 144 -14.02 -11.57 11.32
N ALA A 145 -13.14 -11.72 12.32
CA ALA A 145 -13.08 -12.92 13.15
C ALA A 145 -14.44 -13.25 13.79
N ALA A 146 -14.72 -14.54 13.94
CA ALA A 146 -15.92 -15.00 14.64
C ALA A 146 -15.89 -14.54 16.10
N GLY A 147 -17.05 -14.12 16.63
CA GLY A 147 -17.16 -13.60 18.00
C GLY A 147 -16.76 -12.13 18.18
N TYR A 148 -16.37 -11.43 17.10
CA TYR A 148 -16.02 -10.00 17.15
C TYR A 148 -17.14 -9.07 16.66
N PRO A 149 -17.20 -7.84 17.19
CA PRO A 149 -16.45 -7.33 18.35
C PRO A 149 -16.89 -8.02 19.64
N ARG A 150 -15.96 -8.11 20.59
CA ARG A 150 -16.17 -8.76 21.89
C ARG A 150 -16.68 -7.75 22.91
N SER A 151 -17.53 -8.21 23.83
CA SER A 151 -18.09 -7.35 24.88
C SER A 151 -17.09 -6.92 25.96
N ASP A 152 -15.97 -7.64 26.08
CA ASP A 152 -14.91 -7.44 27.07
C ASP A 152 -13.60 -6.95 26.45
N SER A 153 -13.68 -6.33 25.26
CA SER A 153 -12.54 -5.82 24.51
C SER A 153 -11.87 -4.63 25.21
N TYR A 154 -10.54 -4.58 25.18
CA TYR A 154 -9.77 -3.39 25.58
C TYR A 154 -9.59 -2.38 24.44
N ASP A 155 -9.95 -2.74 23.20
CA ASP A 155 -9.91 -1.84 22.04
C ASP A 155 -10.99 -0.75 22.16
N PRO A 156 -10.63 0.54 22.35
CA PRO A 156 -11.61 1.61 22.43
C PRO A 156 -12.27 1.96 21.08
N ARG A 157 -11.77 1.38 19.99
CA ARG A 157 -12.22 1.57 18.60
C ARG A 157 -12.74 0.27 18.00
N ASP A 158 -13.31 -0.59 18.85
CA ASP A 158 -14.00 -1.83 18.53
C ASP A 158 -15.34 -1.64 17.79
N PHE A 159 -15.43 -0.61 16.95
CA PHE A 159 -16.64 -0.29 16.22
C PHE A 159 -16.99 -1.42 15.26
N ILE A 160 -18.18 -2.00 15.40
CA ILE A 160 -18.68 -3.05 14.50
C ILE A 160 -18.55 -2.67 13.01
N THR A 161 -18.58 -1.37 12.72
CA THR A 161 -18.44 -0.79 11.38
C THR A 161 -17.13 -1.13 10.68
N ILE A 162 -16.04 -1.44 11.41
CA ILE A 162 -14.78 -1.85 10.79
C ILE A 162 -14.68 -3.37 10.59
N LYS A 163 -15.68 -4.14 11.02
CA LYS A 163 -15.65 -5.60 10.96
C LYS A 163 -15.50 -6.12 9.54
N GLY A 164 -14.48 -6.96 9.31
CA GLY A 164 -14.24 -7.60 8.01
C GLY A 164 -13.75 -6.65 6.91
N THR A 165 -13.45 -5.39 7.23
CA THR A 165 -12.97 -4.42 6.24
C THR A 165 -11.50 -4.61 5.85
N VAL A 166 -10.74 -5.40 6.62
CA VAL A 166 -9.31 -5.66 6.42
C VAL A 166 -9.00 -7.13 6.73
N VAL A 167 -9.06 -8.00 5.72
CA VAL A 167 -8.89 -9.46 5.91
C VAL A 167 -7.41 -9.90 5.81
N THR A 168 -6.60 -9.16 5.05
CA THR A 168 -5.19 -9.48 4.80
C THR A 168 -4.26 -8.39 5.32
N VAL A 169 -2.99 -8.74 5.51
CA VAL A 169 -1.98 -7.80 6.01
C VAL A 169 -1.78 -6.64 5.03
N ASN A 170 -1.77 -6.87 3.71
CA ASN A 170 -1.69 -5.77 2.73
C ASN A 170 -2.87 -4.80 2.84
N ALA A 171 -4.08 -5.30 3.15
CA ALA A 171 -5.27 -4.47 3.32
C ALA A 171 -5.21 -3.53 4.54
N LEU A 172 -4.23 -3.69 5.44
CA LEU A 172 -3.96 -2.70 6.50
C LEU A 172 -3.52 -1.35 5.91
N GLY A 173 -2.97 -1.33 4.70
CA GLY A 173 -2.60 -0.10 3.99
C GLY A 173 -3.82 0.79 3.68
N GLY A 174 -3.76 2.05 4.08
CA GLY A 174 -4.85 3.02 3.94
C GLY A 174 -6.02 2.84 4.92
N LYS A 175 -5.99 1.81 5.77
CA LYS A 175 -7.04 1.52 6.77
C LYS A 175 -6.49 1.63 8.19
N TRP A 176 -5.43 0.89 8.48
CA TRP A 176 -4.68 1.00 9.74
C TRP A 176 -3.78 2.24 9.73
N ALA A 177 -2.95 2.38 8.69
CA ALA A 177 -2.05 3.51 8.50
C ALA A 177 -2.37 4.22 7.18
N PRO A 178 -2.15 5.55 7.06
CA PRO A 178 -2.33 6.28 5.81
C PRO A 178 -1.48 5.74 4.65
N SER A 179 -0.32 5.15 4.95
CA SER A 179 0.55 4.54 3.93
C SER A 179 -0.11 3.32 3.30
N LEU A 180 -0.16 3.30 1.97
CA LEU A 180 -0.71 2.16 1.21
C LEU A 180 0.24 0.95 1.19
N THR A 181 1.56 1.17 1.37
CA THR A 181 2.57 0.09 1.43
C THR A 181 2.73 -0.47 2.85
N TYR A 182 1.99 0.06 3.82
CA TYR A 182 2.12 -0.33 5.22
C TYR A 182 2.06 -1.86 5.41
N GLY A 183 1.07 -2.51 4.80
CA GLY A 183 0.91 -3.95 4.91
C GLY A 183 2.01 -4.75 4.23
N GLU A 184 2.56 -4.27 3.12
CA GLU A 184 3.71 -4.90 2.46
C GLU A 184 4.95 -4.85 3.37
N GLU A 185 5.15 -3.74 4.07
CA GLU A 185 6.23 -3.56 5.03
C GLU A 185 6.07 -4.50 6.23
N VAL A 186 4.84 -4.70 6.72
CA VAL A 186 4.53 -5.69 7.77
C VAL A 186 4.79 -7.11 7.25
N ASN A 187 4.38 -7.45 6.04
CA ASN A 187 4.65 -8.75 5.41
C ASN A 187 6.15 -9.00 5.20
N GLN A 188 6.93 -7.96 4.89
CA GLN A 188 8.39 -8.05 4.80
C GLN A 188 9.03 -8.35 6.16
N LEU A 189 8.59 -7.69 7.23
CA LEU A 189 9.06 -7.97 8.58
C LEU A 189 8.66 -9.39 9.03
N TYR A 190 7.47 -9.84 8.65
CA TYR A 190 7.02 -11.21 8.92
C TYR A 190 7.89 -12.24 8.20
N ASN A 191 8.20 -12.03 6.92
CA ASN A 191 9.11 -12.90 6.18
C ASN A 191 10.53 -12.90 6.76
N ASP A 192 11.04 -11.73 7.17
CA ASP A 192 12.34 -11.63 7.84
C ASP A 192 12.35 -12.41 9.17
N LEU A 193 11.25 -12.37 9.92
CA LEU A 193 11.05 -13.21 11.10
C LEU A 193 11.01 -14.71 10.75
N LEU A 194 10.29 -15.12 9.69
CA LEU A 194 10.25 -16.52 9.24
C LEU A 194 11.64 -17.04 8.84
N VAL A 195 12.44 -16.23 8.14
CA VAL A 195 13.82 -16.56 7.75
C VAL A 195 14.70 -16.69 9.00
N SER A 196 14.62 -15.74 9.93
CA SER A 196 15.35 -15.76 11.19
C SER A 196 15.00 -17.00 12.04
N ALA A 197 13.73 -17.42 11.99
CA ALA A 197 13.24 -18.60 12.67
C ALA A 197 13.61 -19.92 11.96
N GLY A 198 14.20 -19.88 10.76
CA GLY A 198 14.54 -21.06 9.96
C GLY A 198 13.33 -21.80 9.38
N ILE A 199 12.16 -21.13 9.30
CA ILE A 199 10.91 -21.73 8.79
C ILE A 199 10.85 -21.73 7.26
N VAL A 200 11.43 -20.69 6.65
CA VAL A 200 11.58 -20.57 5.20
C VAL A 200 13.05 -20.40 4.87
N SER A 201 13.51 -21.10 3.83
CA SER A 201 14.85 -20.91 3.31
C SER A 201 14.95 -19.55 2.62
N LYS A 202 16.14 -18.94 2.70
CA LYS A 202 16.53 -17.85 1.80
C LYS A 202 16.42 -18.41 0.37
N SER A 203 15.76 -17.72 -0.55
CA SER A 203 15.54 -18.28 -1.89
C SER A 203 16.85 -18.39 -2.68
N ASP A 204 17.25 -19.63 -2.99
CA ASP A 204 18.25 -19.94 -4.00
C ASP A 204 17.60 -19.89 -5.40
N ASN A 205 18.08 -19.00 -6.26
CA ASN A 205 17.82 -19.08 -7.70
C ASN A 205 19.17 -19.25 -8.40
N ASP A 206 19.70 -20.48 -8.41
CA ASP A 206 20.77 -20.86 -9.31
C ASP A 206 20.49 -22.25 -9.89
N ALA A 207 20.02 -22.27 -11.14
CA ALA A 207 19.96 -23.47 -11.95
C ALA A 207 19.99 -23.07 -13.43
N SER A 208 21.18 -23.10 -14.04
CA SER A 208 21.32 -23.24 -15.48
C SER A 208 22.21 -24.45 -15.77
N LYS A 209 21.56 -25.56 -16.13
CA LYS A 209 22.18 -26.66 -16.87
C LYS A 209 22.69 -26.11 -18.21
N ASN A 210 23.85 -26.57 -18.66
CA ASN A 210 23.99 -26.89 -20.07
C ASN A 210 24.86 -28.14 -20.27
N SER A 211 24.26 -29.14 -20.91
CA SER A 211 24.93 -30.30 -21.48
C SER A 211 25.54 -29.95 -22.83
N GLY A 212 26.66 -30.58 -23.20
CA GLY A 212 27.13 -30.52 -24.58
C GLY A 212 28.52 -31.14 -24.84
N SER A 213 28.52 -32.46 -25.05
CA SER A 213 29.34 -33.26 -25.97
C SER A 213 30.88 -33.28 -25.86
N ASP A 214 31.36 -34.51 -25.66
CA ASP A 214 32.70 -35.01 -25.98
C ASP A 214 33.00 -35.05 -27.50
N ASN A 215 34.30 -34.92 -27.81
CA ASN A 215 35.14 -35.51 -28.88
C ASN A 215 36.30 -34.55 -29.16
N ASP A 216 37.55 -34.91 -29.49
CA ASP A 216 38.38 -36.11 -29.43
C ASP A 216 39.80 -35.63 -29.85
N SER A 217 40.82 -36.41 -29.48
CA SER A 217 42.14 -36.55 -30.11
C SER A 217 43.23 -35.48 -29.89
N GLY A 218 44.36 -35.96 -29.34
CA GLY A 218 45.53 -35.17 -28.99
C GLY A 218 46.68 -35.19 -30.00
N LYS A 219 47.70 -34.36 -29.75
CA LYS A 219 49.13 -34.74 -29.73
C LYS A 219 50.01 -33.56 -29.34
N THR A 220 51.07 -33.91 -28.64
CA THR A 220 52.20 -33.13 -28.13
C THR A 220 53.17 -32.66 -29.22
N VAL A 221 53.83 -31.51 -29.00
CA VAL A 221 55.30 -31.27 -28.96
C VAL A 221 55.52 -29.76 -28.71
N GLY A 222 56.42 -29.40 -27.80
CA GLY A 222 56.66 -28.01 -27.36
C GLY A 222 57.98 -27.40 -27.81
N THR A 223 58.27 -26.18 -27.31
CA THR A 223 59.61 -25.59 -27.09
C THR A 223 59.51 -24.37 -26.15
N ASP A 224 60.54 -24.22 -25.29
CA ASP A 224 60.87 -23.18 -24.26
C ASP A 224 60.75 -21.70 -24.73
N LYS A 225 60.68 -20.60 -23.95
CA LYS A 225 60.97 -20.12 -22.56
C LYS A 225 60.45 -18.62 -22.50
N PRO A 226 60.64 -17.78 -21.44
CA PRO A 226 60.22 -17.76 -20.03
C PRO A 226 59.21 -16.63 -19.64
N GLN A 227 58.48 -16.86 -18.54
CA GLN A 227 57.89 -15.92 -17.53
C GLN A 227 57.22 -14.58 -17.92
N THR A 228 55.93 -14.46 -17.59
CA THR A 228 55.38 -13.51 -16.58
C THR A 228 53.91 -13.86 -16.30
N ASN A 229 53.65 -14.63 -15.24
CA ASN A 229 52.29 -14.95 -14.83
C ASN A 229 51.71 -13.82 -13.98
N THR A 230 50.86 -12.97 -14.57
CA THR A 230 49.90 -12.15 -13.82
C THR A 230 48.49 -12.59 -14.18
N THR A 231 47.92 -13.51 -13.41
CA THR A 231 46.50 -13.85 -13.46
C THR A 231 45.78 -13.18 -12.30
N ALA A 232 44.75 -12.39 -12.63
CA ALA A 232 43.78 -11.87 -11.67
C ALA A 232 42.99 -13.04 -11.05
N PRO A 233 42.62 -13.00 -9.76
CA PRO A 233 41.87 -14.09 -9.14
C PRO A 233 40.40 -14.06 -9.57
N THR A 234 39.93 -15.18 -10.12
CA THR A 234 38.52 -15.59 -10.16
C THR A 234 38.24 -16.49 -8.95
N GLY A 235 37.22 -16.22 -8.14
CA GLY A 235 36.91 -17.03 -6.95
C GLY A 235 35.44 -17.02 -6.52
N MET A 236 34.97 -18.20 -6.06
CA MET A 236 33.77 -18.43 -5.23
C MET A 236 34.13 -18.39 -3.71
N GLU A 237 33.08 -18.41 -2.88
CA GLU A 237 32.95 -17.98 -1.47
C GLU A 237 33.74 -18.73 -0.36
N ALA A 238 33.92 -18.08 0.79
CA ALA A 238 34.50 -18.65 2.01
C ALA A 238 33.67 -18.32 3.28
N THR A 239 33.27 -19.34 4.03
CA THR A 239 32.81 -19.22 5.43
C THR A 239 33.39 -20.33 6.31
N LYS A 240 34.29 -19.98 7.25
CA LYS A 240 34.39 -20.45 8.66
C LYS A 240 35.68 -19.94 9.33
N PRO A 241 35.68 -19.60 10.64
CA PRO A 241 36.88 -19.18 11.38
C PRO A 241 37.66 -20.39 11.95
N ILE A 242 38.99 -20.26 12.01
CA ILE A 242 39.93 -21.24 12.60
C ILE A 242 40.37 -20.74 13.99
N PRO A 243 40.43 -21.59 15.04
CA PRO A 243 40.78 -21.17 16.40
C PRO A 243 42.30 -21.03 16.61
N ALA A 244 42.67 -20.14 17.54
CA ALA A 244 44.05 -19.86 17.92
C ALA A 244 44.68 -20.99 18.76
N SER A 245 45.99 -21.21 18.56
CA SER A 245 46.83 -22.05 19.43
C SER A 245 48.03 -21.24 19.92
N PRO A 246 48.52 -21.44 21.16
CA PRO A 246 49.64 -20.69 21.71
C PRO A 246 50.96 -21.45 21.50
N ASP A 247 52.04 -20.75 21.14
CA ASP A 247 53.38 -21.14 21.60
C ASP A 247 54.39 -19.98 21.51
N GLY A 248 55.28 -19.91 22.49
CA GLY A 248 56.34 -18.91 22.58
C GLY A 248 57.67 -19.47 22.09
N SER A 249 58.36 -18.73 21.21
CA SER A 249 59.81 -18.87 21.03
C SER A 249 60.46 -17.52 20.65
N LYS A 250 61.71 -17.34 21.10
CA LYS A 250 62.48 -16.09 21.09
C LYS A 250 63.05 -15.74 19.69
N GLY A 251 62.95 -14.46 19.32
CA GLY A 251 64.02 -13.67 18.68
C GLY A 251 64.46 -14.00 17.25
N ILE A 252 63.66 -13.61 16.26
CA ILE A 252 64.12 -13.23 14.90
C ILE A 252 63.42 -11.91 14.56
N SER A 253 64.16 -10.81 14.40
CA SER A 253 63.64 -9.57 13.80
C SER A 253 63.55 -9.80 12.30
N SER A 254 62.35 -10.09 11.77
CA SER A 254 62.15 -10.20 10.33
C SER A 254 62.22 -8.81 9.69
N SER A 255 63.13 -8.63 8.72
CA SER A 255 63.23 -7.43 7.87
C SER A 255 62.06 -7.26 6.88
N ILE A 256 61.16 -8.25 6.82
CA ILE A 256 60.03 -8.39 5.91
C ILE A 256 58.79 -7.72 6.50
N GLY A 257 58.01 -7.04 5.66
CA GLY A 257 56.66 -6.59 6.02
C GLY A 257 56.44 -5.09 5.94
N TRP A 258 55.36 -4.65 6.60
CA TRP A 258 54.90 -3.26 6.55
C TRP A 258 55.83 -2.30 7.30
N ARG A 259 56.17 -1.17 6.68
CA ARG A 259 56.89 -0.05 7.32
C ARG A 259 56.23 1.29 7.01
N PHE A 260 56.15 2.14 8.02
CA PHE A 260 55.62 3.49 7.89
C PHE A 260 56.77 4.50 7.84
N GLU A 261 56.94 5.17 6.71
CA GLU A 261 58.06 6.08 6.44
C GLU A 261 57.52 7.33 5.72
N ASN A 262 57.94 8.52 6.15
CA ASN A 262 57.58 9.79 5.50
C ASN A 262 56.07 9.97 5.24
N GLY A 263 55.22 9.51 6.16
CA GLY A 263 53.76 9.62 6.06
C GLY A 263 53.07 8.51 5.25
N ASN A 264 53.82 7.57 4.67
CA ASN A 264 53.30 6.52 3.79
C ASN A 264 53.66 5.12 4.30
N TRP A 265 52.80 4.15 4.00
CA TRP A 265 53.08 2.74 4.24
C TRP A 265 53.75 2.12 3.00
N TYR A 266 54.76 1.30 3.23
CA TYR A 266 55.49 0.50 2.25
C TYR A 266 55.53 -0.96 2.71
N TYR A 267 55.67 -1.90 1.78
CA TYR A 267 55.89 -3.31 2.10
C TYR A 267 57.27 -3.73 1.59
N TYR A 268 58.07 -4.34 2.47
CA TYR A 268 59.46 -4.70 2.18
C TYR A 268 59.65 -6.22 2.08
N ASN A 269 60.44 -6.65 1.09
CA ASN A 269 60.93 -8.02 0.95
C ASN A 269 62.07 -8.32 1.93
N SER A 270 62.48 -9.59 2.03
CA SER A 270 63.57 -10.04 2.91
C SER A 270 64.92 -9.41 2.59
N ASP A 271 65.11 -9.03 1.33
CA ASP A 271 66.31 -8.35 0.82
C ASP A 271 66.28 -6.82 1.04
N GLY A 272 65.24 -6.28 1.66
CA GLY A 272 65.08 -4.84 1.91
C GLY A 272 64.59 -4.03 0.70
N SER A 273 64.19 -4.67 -0.40
CA SER A 273 63.55 -3.98 -1.53
C SER A 273 62.07 -3.66 -1.26
N LYS A 274 61.58 -2.53 -1.80
CA LYS A 274 60.16 -2.15 -1.75
C LYS A 274 59.36 -2.94 -2.78
N VAL A 275 58.24 -3.51 -2.34
CA VAL A 275 57.29 -4.15 -3.24
C VAL A 275 56.44 -3.10 -3.95
N THR A 276 56.13 -3.35 -5.23
CA THR A 276 55.22 -2.54 -6.05
C THR A 276 54.15 -3.45 -6.65
N GLY A 277 52.99 -2.88 -6.99
CA GLY A 277 51.84 -3.62 -7.52
C GLY A 277 50.96 -4.26 -6.44
N TRP A 278 50.19 -5.27 -6.85
CA TRP A 278 49.23 -5.96 -5.97
C TRP A 278 49.92 -6.96 -5.04
N ILE A 279 49.60 -6.90 -3.75
CA ILE A 279 50.05 -7.87 -2.75
C ILE A 279 48.88 -8.34 -1.87
N LYS A 280 48.99 -9.53 -1.30
CA LYS A 280 47.98 -10.11 -0.40
C LYS A 280 48.53 -10.62 0.95
N PRO A 281 49.24 -9.79 1.73
CA PRO A 281 49.65 -10.17 3.08
C PRO A 281 48.41 -10.38 3.96
N ASP A 282 48.47 -11.39 4.84
CA ASP A 282 47.47 -11.65 5.88
C ASP A 282 46.02 -11.74 5.34
N GLY A 283 45.87 -12.23 4.11
CA GLY A 283 44.58 -12.47 3.47
C GLY A 283 43.89 -11.24 2.86
N ASN A 284 44.46 -10.03 2.98
CA ASN A 284 43.86 -8.79 2.44
C ASN A 284 44.64 -8.29 1.23
N TRP A 285 43.94 -7.79 0.21
CA TRP A 285 44.57 -7.19 -0.97
C TRP A 285 44.97 -5.73 -0.73
N TYR A 286 46.18 -5.36 -1.16
CA TYR A 286 46.72 -4.00 -1.14
C TYR A 286 47.37 -3.70 -2.49
N TYR A 287 47.52 -2.41 -2.81
CA TYR A 287 48.25 -1.96 -3.98
C TYR A 287 49.35 -0.98 -3.58
N LEU A 288 50.57 -1.21 -4.08
CA LEU A 288 51.71 -0.34 -3.91
C LEU A 288 52.01 0.35 -5.24
N TYR A 289 52.05 1.67 -5.26
CA TYR A 289 52.41 2.44 -6.45
C TYR A 289 53.86 2.18 -6.86
N SER A 290 54.28 2.73 -8.01
CA SER A 290 55.63 2.53 -8.55
C SER A 290 56.74 3.05 -7.64
N ASP A 291 56.45 4.00 -6.76
CA ASP A 291 57.35 4.51 -5.72
C ASP A 291 57.33 3.65 -4.42
N GLY A 292 56.51 2.59 -4.42
CA GLY A 292 56.28 1.68 -3.30
C GLY A 292 55.22 2.15 -2.30
N SER A 293 54.63 3.34 -2.46
CA SER A 293 53.65 3.87 -1.51
C SER A 293 52.31 3.14 -1.61
N MET A 294 51.69 2.86 -0.46
CA MET A 294 50.41 2.13 -0.38
C MET A 294 49.21 2.99 -0.78
N ALA A 295 48.37 2.46 -1.66
CA ALA A 295 47.12 3.09 -2.09
C ALA A 295 46.09 3.24 -0.94
N LYS A 296 45.36 4.35 -0.96
CA LYS A 296 44.26 4.69 -0.04
C LYS A 296 43.15 5.39 -0.81
N GLY A 297 41.90 5.19 -0.40
CA GLY A 297 40.73 5.77 -1.05
C GLY A 297 40.52 5.26 -2.48
N TRP A 298 39.87 6.08 -3.30
CA TRP A 298 39.65 5.80 -4.71
C TRP A 298 40.95 5.82 -5.51
N SER A 299 41.21 4.76 -6.28
CA SER A 299 42.41 4.62 -7.10
C SER A 299 42.07 4.06 -8.48
N LEU A 300 42.46 4.77 -9.54
CA LEU A 300 42.26 4.34 -10.93
C LEU A 300 43.49 3.55 -11.40
N LEU A 301 43.34 2.24 -11.56
CA LEU A 301 44.43 1.33 -11.89
C LEU A 301 44.09 0.58 -13.18
N ARG A 302 44.93 0.73 -14.21
CA ARG A 302 44.76 0.08 -15.53
C ARG A 302 43.34 0.26 -16.11
N GLY A 303 42.77 1.46 -15.94
CA GLY A 303 41.44 1.82 -16.45
C GLY A 303 40.25 1.38 -15.59
N LYS A 304 40.47 0.77 -14.42
CA LYS A 304 39.42 0.37 -13.47
C LYS A 304 39.56 1.12 -12.15
N TRP A 305 38.44 1.52 -11.55
CA TRP A 305 38.42 2.14 -10.23
C TRP A 305 38.38 1.08 -9.12
N TYR A 306 39.20 1.27 -8.10
CA TYR A 306 39.24 0.45 -6.88
C TYR A 306 39.12 1.37 -5.67
N TYR A 307 38.70 0.83 -4.53
CA TYR A 307 38.65 1.56 -3.27
C TYR A 307 39.47 0.85 -2.20
N PHE A 308 40.38 1.58 -1.56
CA PHE A 308 41.20 1.10 -0.45
C PHE A 308 40.82 1.83 0.84
N LYS A 309 40.65 1.08 1.93
CA LYS A 309 40.44 1.64 3.27
C LYS A 309 41.61 2.55 3.67
N SER A 310 41.45 3.33 4.73
CA SER A 310 42.56 4.08 5.35
C SER A 310 43.74 3.18 5.76
N SER A 311 43.45 1.91 6.08
CA SER A 311 44.45 0.86 6.34
C SER A 311 45.15 0.32 5.09
N GLY A 312 44.70 0.71 3.89
CA GLY A 312 45.18 0.20 2.60
C GLY A 312 44.54 -1.09 2.13
N ALA A 313 43.71 -1.74 2.95
CA ALA A 313 43.00 -2.95 2.55
C ALA A 313 41.93 -2.61 1.49
N MET A 314 41.94 -3.33 0.37
CA MET A 314 40.96 -3.20 -0.70
C MET A 314 39.54 -3.51 -0.20
N GLN A 315 38.55 -2.79 -0.73
CA GLN A 315 37.13 -3.05 -0.46
C GLN A 315 36.47 -3.84 -1.57
N LEU A 316 35.48 -4.63 -1.14
CA LEU A 316 34.56 -5.41 -1.95
C LEU A 316 33.14 -5.07 -1.47
N GLY A 317 32.16 -5.24 -2.35
CA GLY A 317 30.76 -4.98 -2.06
C GLY A 317 30.42 -3.49 -1.97
N TRP A 318 29.39 -3.18 -1.20
CA TRP A 318 28.87 -1.83 -1.04
C TRP A 318 29.80 -0.93 -0.23
N ILE A 319 30.08 0.26 -0.74
CA ILE A 319 30.74 1.34 0.01
C ILE A 319 29.91 2.61 -0.04
N LYS A 320 29.93 3.35 1.06
CA LYS A 320 29.33 4.69 1.15
C LYS A 320 30.45 5.72 1.25
N ASP A 321 30.51 6.61 0.26
CA ASP A 321 31.51 7.69 0.20
C ASP A 321 30.83 9.00 -0.24
N SER A 322 31.11 10.09 0.48
CA SER A 322 30.46 11.40 0.28
C SER A 322 28.93 11.33 0.10
N ASN A 323 28.26 10.53 0.94
CA ASN A 323 26.81 10.27 0.92
C ASN A 323 26.26 9.61 -0.36
N LYS A 324 27.13 9.00 -1.18
CA LYS A 324 26.77 8.19 -2.34
C LYS A 324 27.18 6.74 -2.11
N TRP A 325 26.42 5.82 -2.70
CA TRP A 325 26.70 4.39 -2.67
C TRP A 325 27.39 3.95 -3.96
N TYR A 326 28.40 3.11 -3.84
CA TYR A 326 29.11 2.48 -4.94
C TYR A 326 29.26 0.99 -4.64
N TYR A 327 29.56 0.19 -5.67
CA TYR A 327 29.76 -1.24 -5.51
C TYR A 327 31.06 -1.70 -6.18
N LEU A 328 31.88 -2.46 -5.44
CA LEU A 328 33.12 -3.06 -5.92
C LEU A 328 32.88 -4.57 -6.08
N GLN A 329 33.00 -5.09 -7.29
CA GLN A 329 32.75 -6.51 -7.57
C GLN A 329 33.90 -7.40 -7.08
N GLY A 330 33.81 -8.71 -7.27
CA GLY A 330 34.75 -9.69 -6.70
C GLY A 330 36.23 -9.48 -7.03
N ASP A 331 36.56 -8.85 -8.17
CA ASP A 331 37.94 -8.47 -8.54
C ASP A 331 38.40 -7.14 -7.93
N GLY A 332 37.56 -6.48 -7.13
CA GLY A 332 37.80 -5.18 -6.51
C GLY A 332 37.42 -3.97 -7.36
N SER A 333 37.07 -4.18 -8.63
CA SER A 333 36.75 -3.06 -9.51
C SER A 333 35.33 -2.53 -9.35
N MET A 334 35.18 -1.22 -9.50
CA MET A 334 33.89 -0.53 -9.42
C MET A 334 33.03 -0.82 -10.64
N ILE A 335 31.76 -1.13 -10.42
CA ILE A 335 30.79 -1.39 -11.48
C ILE A 335 29.93 -0.17 -11.80
N THR A 336 29.46 -0.12 -13.04
CA THR A 336 28.51 0.89 -13.56
C THR A 336 27.36 0.20 -14.31
N GLY A 337 26.30 0.93 -14.62
CA GLY A 337 25.12 0.42 -15.32
C GLY A 337 24.19 -0.45 -14.45
N PHE A 338 23.37 -1.26 -15.12
CA PHE A 338 22.46 -2.20 -14.46
C PHE A 338 23.21 -3.41 -13.91
N ASN A 339 23.04 -3.69 -12.63
CA ASN A 339 23.71 -4.81 -11.97
C ASN A 339 22.74 -5.54 -11.04
N LEU A 340 22.84 -6.88 -11.02
CA LEU A 340 22.11 -7.72 -10.08
C LEU A 340 23.02 -7.99 -8.89
N ILE A 341 22.67 -7.45 -7.73
CA ILE A 341 23.43 -7.56 -6.48
C ILE A 341 22.49 -8.14 -5.43
N ASP A 342 22.87 -9.25 -4.81
CA ASP A 342 22.07 -9.94 -3.78
C ASP A 342 20.60 -10.17 -4.19
N GLY A 343 20.39 -10.54 -5.46
CA GLY A 343 19.07 -10.82 -6.02
C GLY A 343 18.20 -9.60 -6.33
N ARG A 344 18.72 -8.37 -6.14
CA ARG A 344 18.06 -7.09 -6.46
C ARG A 344 18.80 -6.36 -7.57
N LYS A 345 18.06 -5.70 -8.46
CA LYS A 345 18.65 -4.97 -9.60
C LYS A 345 18.90 -3.51 -9.20
N TYR A 346 20.10 -3.02 -9.43
CA TYR A 346 20.53 -1.65 -9.14
C TYR A 346 21.00 -0.98 -10.42
N PHE A 347 21.02 0.35 -10.42
CA PHE A 347 21.66 1.13 -11.48
C PHE A 347 22.71 2.07 -10.88
N LEU A 348 23.96 1.86 -11.28
CA LEU A 348 25.08 2.74 -10.94
C LEU A 348 25.34 3.63 -12.16
N ASP A 349 25.40 4.95 -12.00
CA ASP A 349 25.66 5.84 -13.14
C ASP A 349 27.11 5.72 -13.64
N SER A 350 27.49 6.51 -14.64
CA SER A 350 28.84 6.47 -15.21
C SER A 350 29.96 6.83 -14.22
N SER A 351 29.64 7.47 -13.10
CA SER A 351 30.56 7.73 -12.00
C SER A 351 30.62 6.59 -10.97
N GLY A 352 29.79 5.55 -11.15
CA GLY A 352 29.62 4.44 -10.21
C GLY A 352 28.63 4.73 -9.08
N ALA A 353 28.07 5.94 -9.03
CA ALA A 353 27.12 6.31 -7.98
C ALA A 353 25.77 5.64 -8.22
N MET A 354 25.26 4.96 -7.19
CA MET A 354 23.95 4.32 -7.21
C MET A 354 22.84 5.35 -7.34
N LYS A 355 21.88 5.08 -8.24
CA LYS A 355 20.72 5.93 -8.47
C LYS A 355 19.51 5.43 -7.70
N THR A 356 18.68 6.38 -7.31
CA THR A 356 17.37 6.20 -6.69
C THR A 356 16.36 7.07 -7.45
N GLY A 357 15.07 6.81 -7.28
CA GLY A 357 13.98 7.50 -7.97
C GLY A 357 13.93 7.20 -9.47
N TRP A 358 13.41 8.15 -10.25
CA TRP A 358 13.28 8.04 -11.70
C TRP A 358 14.64 8.12 -12.39
N VAL A 359 14.93 7.14 -13.26
CA VAL A 359 16.13 7.09 -14.09
C VAL A 359 15.71 6.85 -15.54
N SER A 360 16.20 7.69 -16.45
CA SER A 360 16.04 7.49 -17.89
C SER A 360 17.36 7.05 -18.51
N THR A 361 17.34 5.92 -19.22
CA THR A 361 18.49 5.43 -19.98
C THR A 361 18.00 4.77 -21.26
N SER A 362 18.68 5.06 -22.37
CA SER A 362 18.30 4.58 -23.72
C SER A 362 16.83 4.87 -24.09
N GLY A 363 16.29 6.01 -23.64
CA GLY A 363 14.91 6.42 -23.87
C GLY A 363 13.86 5.67 -23.06
N GLN A 364 14.26 4.78 -22.15
CA GLN A 364 13.39 4.03 -21.27
C GLN A 364 13.48 4.55 -19.83
N TRP A 365 12.34 4.60 -19.17
CA TRP A 365 12.24 5.04 -17.78
C TRP A 365 12.16 3.85 -16.83
N TYR A 366 12.86 3.98 -15.71
CA TYR A 366 12.95 3.02 -14.62
C TYR A 366 12.75 3.76 -13.30
N TYR A 367 12.29 3.06 -12.27
CA TYR A 367 12.20 3.62 -10.93
C TYR A 367 12.97 2.77 -9.92
N PHE A 368 13.71 3.43 -9.05
CA PHE A 368 14.51 2.79 -8.01
C PHE A 368 14.09 3.29 -6.62
N ASN A 369 14.01 2.38 -5.66
CA ASN A 369 13.75 2.69 -4.26
C ASN A 369 14.85 3.56 -3.65
N THR A 370 14.62 4.05 -2.43
CA THR A 370 15.62 4.78 -1.64
C THR A 370 16.85 3.94 -1.29
N ASP A 371 16.69 2.62 -1.21
CA ASP A 371 17.79 1.65 -1.06
C ASP A 371 18.51 1.35 -2.39
N GLY A 372 18.03 1.90 -3.51
CA GLY A 372 18.58 1.72 -4.86
C GLY A 372 18.08 0.50 -5.61
N SER A 373 17.21 -0.32 -5.03
CA SER A 373 16.64 -1.47 -5.72
C SER A 373 15.59 -1.05 -6.75
N MET A 374 15.63 -1.63 -7.94
CA MET A 374 14.69 -1.34 -9.03
C MET A 374 13.30 -1.89 -8.71
N LEU A 375 12.27 -1.06 -8.91
CA LEU A 375 10.89 -1.48 -8.79
C LEU A 375 10.35 -2.07 -10.11
N THR A 376 9.30 -2.89 -9.96
CA THR A 376 8.48 -3.45 -11.03
C THR A 376 7.02 -3.43 -10.57
N GLY A 377 6.06 -3.51 -11.49
CA GLY A 377 4.63 -3.47 -11.19
C GLY A 377 4.09 -2.04 -11.02
N TRP A 378 2.94 -1.92 -10.36
CA TRP A 378 2.31 -0.63 -10.09
C TRP A 378 3.08 0.15 -9.02
N ILE A 379 3.35 1.42 -9.29
CA ILE A 379 4.02 2.34 -8.36
C ILE A 379 3.31 3.70 -8.32
N LYS A 380 3.41 4.44 -7.21
CA LYS A 380 2.77 5.76 -7.05
C LYS A 380 3.68 6.80 -6.35
N PRO A 381 4.83 7.16 -6.95
CA PRO A 381 5.87 7.93 -6.26
C PRO A 381 5.54 9.41 -6.03
N ASP A 382 4.58 9.99 -6.77
CA ASP A 382 4.26 11.43 -6.79
C ASP A 382 2.73 11.69 -6.79
N GLY A 383 1.96 10.74 -6.28
CA GLY A 383 0.49 10.82 -6.30
C GLY A 383 -0.16 10.36 -7.62
N SER A 384 0.61 10.11 -8.67
CA SER A 384 0.13 9.48 -9.91
C SER A 384 0.54 8.01 -9.98
N TRP A 385 -0.34 7.14 -10.49
CA TRP A 385 -0.02 5.73 -10.71
C TRP A 385 0.80 5.55 -11.99
N TYR A 386 1.81 4.69 -11.95
CA TYR A 386 2.58 4.23 -13.10
C TYR A 386 2.69 2.72 -13.04
N TYR A 387 2.95 2.07 -14.17
CA TYR A 387 3.27 0.65 -14.20
C TYR A 387 4.66 0.43 -14.78
N LEU A 388 5.47 -0.39 -14.13
CA LEU A 388 6.78 -0.83 -14.58
C LEU A 388 6.68 -2.31 -14.97
N TYR A 389 7.08 -2.67 -16.19
CA TYR A 389 7.14 -4.07 -16.62
C TYR A 389 8.13 -4.87 -15.74
N SER A 390 8.11 -6.20 -15.87
CA SER A 390 9.02 -7.09 -15.13
C SER A 390 10.51 -6.82 -15.39
N ASN A 391 10.84 -6.21 -16.53
CA ASN A 391 12.21 -5.75 -16.85
C ASN A 391 12.55 -4.37 -16.28
N GLY A 392 11.59 -3.70 -15.62
CA GLY A 392 11.70 -2.38 -14.99
C GLY A 392 11.26 -1.21 -15.87
N VAL A 393 10.97 -1.45 -17.15
CA VAL A 393 10.61 -0.38 -18.09
C VAL A 393 9.23 0.15 -17.78
N MET A 394 9.09 1.47 -17.70
CA MET A 394 7.81 2.14 -17.51
C MET A 394 6.88 1.93 -18.72
N ALA A 395 5.67 1.49 -18.44
CA ALA A 395 4.62 1.32 -19.42
C ALA A 395 4.04 2.67 -19.87
N THR A 396 3.68 2.72 -21.15
CA THR A 396 2.90 3.80 -21.77
C THR A 396 1.86 3.16 -22.70
N ASN A 397 0.81 3.91 -23.01
CA ASN A 397 -0.36 3.47 -23.78
C ASN A 397 -1.15 2.34 -23.11
N TRP A 398 -1.84 1.53 -23.91
CA TRP A 398 -2.66 0.42 -23.43
C TRP A 398 -1.82 -0.67 -22.76
N LEU A 399 -2.23 -1.07 -21.57
CA LEU A 399 -1.64 -2.13 -20.78
C LEU A 399 -2.71 -3.14 -20.40
N GLN A 400 -2.47 -4.43 -20.67
CA GLN A 400 -3.36 -5.51 -20.23
C GLN A 400 -2.69 -6.32 -19.13
N LEU A 401 -3.36 -6.43 -17.97
CA LEU A 401 -2.92 -7.23 -16.83
C LEU A 401 -4.04 -8.18 -16.43
N ASN A 402 -3.77 -9.48 -16.43
CA ASN A 402 -4.73 -10.53 -16.02
C ASN A 402 -6.13 -10.37 -16.65
N GLY A 403 -6.19 -10.00 -17.93
CA GLY A 403 -7.45 -9.80 -18.66
C GLY A 403 -8.11 -8.42 -18.49
N THR A 404 -7.57 -7.56 -17.62
CA THR A 404 -8.05 -6.18 -17.40
C THR A 404 -7.19 -5.18 -18.16
N TRP A 405 -7.82 -4.24 -18.85
CA TRP A 405 -7.13 -3.18 -19.58
C TRP A 405 -7.00 -1.90 -18.75
N TYR A 406 -5.87 -1.23 -18.91
CA TYR A 406 -5.52 0.07 -18.32
C TYR A 406 -4.92 0.95 -19.42
N TYR A 407 -4.93 2.26 -19.21
CA TYR A 407 -4.28 3.19 -20.12
C TYR A 407 -3.27 4.07 -19.39
N LEU A 408 -2.01 4.02 -19.82
CA LEU A 408 -0.92 4.83 -19.31
C LEU A 408 -0.66 5.95 -20.32
N ARG A 409 -0.62 7.20 -19.87
CA ARG A 409 -0.34 8.36 -20.73
C ARG A 409 1.10 8.33 -21.23
N SER A 410 1.46 9.23 -22.14
CA SER A 410 2.82 9.31 -22.71
C SER A 410 3.89 9.59 -21.66
N ASN A 411 3.55 10.29 -20.58
CA ASN A 411 4.41 10.50 -19.41
C ASN A 411 4.36 9.34 -18.40
N GLY A 412 3.63 8.26 -18.70
CA GLY A 412 3.51 7.05 -17.87
C GLY A 412 2.39 7.08 -16.83
N THR A 413 1.71 8.21 -16.62
CA THR A 413 0.66 8.26 -15.60
C THR A 413 -0.59 7.49 -16.02
N MET A 414 -1.18 6.73 -15.11
CA MET A 414 -2.42 6.01 -15.35
C MET A 414 -3.58 6.98 -15.55
N ALA A 415 -4.30 6.82 -16.65
CA ALA A 415 -5.50 7.58 -16.95
C ALA A 415 -6.71 7.06 -16.18
N THR A 416 -7.58 7.98 -15.79
CA THR A 416 -8.93 7.73 -15.27
C THR A 416 -9.93 8.57 -16.05
N GLY A 417 -11.21 8.21 -15.98
CA GLY A 417 -12.29 8.85 -16.72
C GLY A 417 -12.26 8.57 -18.22
N TRP A 418 -12.84 9.47 -19.00
CA TRP A 418 -12.88 9.36 -20.45
C TRP A 418 -11.52 9.64 -21.09
N ILE A 419 -11.10 8.77 -22.00
CA ILE A 419 -9.97 9.02 -22.90
C ILE A 419 -10.41 8.85 -24.35
N LEU A 420 -9.67 9.52 -25.24
CA LEU A 420 -9.69 9.25 -26.68
C LEU A 420 -8.41 8.48 -27.02
N SER A 421 -8.54 7.29 -27.61
CA SER A 421 -7.43 6.48 -28.09
C SER A 421 -7.72 5.99 -29.50
N GLY A 422 -6.86 6.34 -30.45
CA GLY A 422 -7.19 6.22 -31.87
C GLY A 422 -8.45 7.04 -32.19
N ASN A 423 -9.45 6.39 -32.79
CA ASN A 423 -10.72 7.01 -33.17
C ASN A 423 -11.90 6.62 -32.25
N ALA A 424 -11.63 6.08 -31.07
CA ALA A 424 -12.66 5.63 -30.14
C ALA A 424 -12.47 6.19 -28.73
N TYR A 425 -13.59 6.40 -28.04
CA TYR A 425 -13.61 6.78 -26.63
C TYR A 425 -13.70 5.55 -25.74
N TYR A 426 -12.98 5.59 -24.63
CA TYR A 426 -12.95 4.56 -23.61
C TYR A 426 -13.11 5.20 -22.23
N TYR A 427 -13.68 4.48 -21.28
CA TYR A 427 -13.80 4.95 -19.90
C TYR A 427 -12.98 4.09 -18.95
N LEU A 428 -12.10 4.73 -18.18
CA LEU A 428 -11.28 4.10 -17.15
C LEU A 428 -11.86 4.46 -15.79
N LEU A 429 -12.14 3.45 -14.96
CA LEU A 429 -12.80 3.64 -13.68
C LEU A 429 -12.00 4.61 -12.77
N PRO A 430 -12.64 5.60 -12.11
CA PRO A 430 -11.94 6.65 -11.36
C PRO A 430 -11.00 6.16 -10.26
N VAL A 431 -11.32 5.02 -9.64
CA VAL A 431 -10.56 4.47 -8.50
C VAL A 431 -9.49 3.49 -8.99
N SER A 432 -9.87 2.52 -9.81
CA SER A 432 -8.99 1.41 -10.20
C SER A 432 -8.22 1.64 -11.50
N GLY A 433 -8.64 2.59 -12.33
CA GLY A 433 -8.10 2.78 -13.69
C GLY A 433 -8.44 1.66 -14.68
N ALA A 434 -9.21 0.65 -14.26
CA ALA A 434 -9.63 -0.44 -15.13
C ALA A 434 -10.58 0.08 -16.21
N MET A 435 -10.40 -0.40 -17.43
CA MET A 435 -11.28 -0.08 -18.56
C MET A 435 -12.64 -0.72 -18.34
N ALA A 436 -13.69 0.09 -18.38
CA ALA A 436 -15.07 -0.38 -18.40
C ALA A 436 -15.35 -1.18 -19.68
N LYS A 437 -16.19 -2.22 -19.58
CA LYS A 437 -16.70 -3.00 -20.71
C LYS A 437 -18.05 -3.60 -20.36
N ASN A 438 -18.88 -3.90 -21.36
CA ASN A 438 -20.22 -4.48 -21.19
C ASN A 438 -21.08 -3.72 -20.17
N THR A 439 -21.06 -2.38 -20.22
CA THR A 439 -21.74 -1.53 -19.25
C THR A 439 -22.22 -0.23 -19.88
N VAL A 440 -22.83 0.66 -19.11
CA VAL A 440 -23.25 2.01 -19.55
C VAL A 440 -22.55 3.03 -18.66
N ILE A 441 -21.88 4.01 -19.26
CA ILE A 441 -21.22 5.11 -18.53
C ILE A 441 -21.77 6.43 -19.04
N ASN A 442 -22.34 7.25 -18.15
CA ASN A 442 -22.92 8.56 -18.48
C ASN A 442 -23.92 8.49 -19.67
N GLY A 443 -24.69 7.40 -19.74
CA GLY A 443 -25.67 7.19 -20.81
C GLY A 443 -25.11 6.62 -22.12
N TRP A 444 -23.82 6.32 -22.19
CA TRP A 444 -23.19 5.72 -23.37
C TRP A 444 -22.94 4.24 -23.14
N GLN A 445 -23.36 3.39 -24.08
CA GLN A 445 -22.98 1.97 -24.05
C GLN A 445 -21.46 1.85 -24.16
N ILE A 446 -20.89 0.94 -23.40
CA ILE A 446 -19.49 0.52 -23.50
C ILE A 446 -19.50 -0.96 -23.91
N GLY A 447 -19.00 -1.23 -25.11
CA GLY A 447 -18.94 -2.59 -25.66
C GLY A 447 -17.97 -3.50 -24.91
N GLU A 448 -17.93 -4.78 -25.30
CA GLU A 448 -16.99 -5.77 -24.74
C GLU A 448 -15.53 -5.36 -24.97
N ASP A 449 -15.26 -4.69 -26.09
CA ASP A 449 -13.96 -4.14 -26.45
C ASP A 449 -13.64 -2.80 -25.75
N GLY A 450 -14.51 -2.35 -24.85
CA GLY A 450 -14.37 -1.10 -24.09
C GLY A 450 -14.69 0.17 -24.87
N LYS A 451 -15.06 0.06 -26.16
CA LYS A 451 -15.37 1.24 -26.95
C LYS A 451 -16.73 1.80 -26.59
N ARG A 452 -16.81 3.13 -26.57
CA ARG A 452 -18.07 3.86 -26.48
C ARG A 452 -18.90 3.62 -27.74
N GLY A 453 -20.03 2.95 -27.58
CA GLY A 453 -21.08 2.78 -28.58
C GLY A 453 -22.10 3.90 -28.55
N ASP A 454 -23.32 3.57 -28.96
CA ASP A 454 -24.42 4.54 -29.04
C ASP A 454 -24.87 5.02 -27.67
N ARG A 455 -25.49 6.20 -27.66
CA ARG A 455 -26.16 6.72 -26.46
C ARG A 455 -27.45 5.94 -26.25
N MET A 456 -27.65 5.43 -25.05
CA MET A 456 -28.86 4.68 -24.69
C MET A 456 -30.08 5.62 -24.62
N PRO A 457 -31.17 5.34 -25.37
CA PRO A 457 -32.46 5.98 -25.17
C PRO A 457 -32.99 5.67 -23.75
N GLY A 458 -33.39 6.69 -22.99
CA GLY A 458 -33.75 6.55 -21.57
C GLY A 458 -32.59 6.78 -20.59
N SER A 459 -31.40 7.15 -21.07
CA SER A 459 -30.33 7.70 -20.21
C SER A 459 -30.86 8.90 -19.42
N THR A 460 -30.71 8.87 -18.09
CA THR A 460 -31.13 9.81 -17.03
C THR A 460 -30.66 11.28 -17.19
N ASN A 461 -30.21 11.68 -18.39
CA ASN A 461 -29.91 13.06 -18.79
C ASN A 461 -29.22 13.95 -17.75
N GLY A 462 -28.18 13.43 -17.08
CA GLY A 462 -27.41 14.23 -16.13
C GLY A 462 -28.19 14.63 -14.87
N LYS A 463 -29.22 13.87 -14.49
CA LYS A 463 -29.91 14.04 -13.20
C LYS A 463 -28.90 13.88 -12.05
N VAL A 464 -28.88 14.86 -11.17
CA VAL A 464 -27.96 14.94 -10.03
C VAL A 464 -28.71 14.52 -8.77
N ILE A 465 -28.22 13.49 -8.09
CA ILE A 465 -28.71 13.09 -6.78
C ILE A 465 -27.66 13.46 -5.75
N VAL A 466 -28.08 14.18 -4.72
CA VAL A 466 -27.22 14.43 -3.56
C VAL A 466 -27.58 13.45 -2.46
N ILE A 467 -26.58 12.69 -2.01
CA ILE A 467 -26.69 11.82 -0.85
C ILE A 467 -25.98 12.51 0.31
N ASP A 468 -26.69 12.61 1.43
CA ASP A 468 -26.18 13.11 2.69
C ASP A 468 -26.05 11.95 3.68
N PRO A 469 -24.83 11.43 3.91
CA PRO A 469 -24.61 10.56 5.05
C PRO A 469 -24.72 11.40 6.32
N GLY A 470 -25.81 11.23 7.07
CA GLY A 470 -26.12 11.97 8.29
C GLY A 470 -24.93 12.06 9.24
N HIS A 471 -24.87 13.13 10.04
CA HIS A 471 -23.80 13.41 11.02
C HIS A 471 -22.38 13.66 10.46
N ASN A 472 -21.55 14.41 11.19
CA ASN A 472 -20.13 14.67 10.92
C ASN A 472 -19.31 14.46 12.20
N PHE A 473 -17.98 14.53 12.12
CA PHE A 473 -17.17 14.47 13.34
C PHE A 473 -17.32 15.77 14.14
N GLY A 474 -17.22 15.69 15.47
CA GLY A 474 -16.84 16.86 16.27
C GLY A 474 -17.84 18.01 16.33
N GLY A 475 -19.14 17.71 16.29
CA GLY A 475 -20.19 18.70 16.59
C GLY A 475 -21.60 18.23 16.27
N ASP A 476 -21.78 17.41 15.24
CA ASP A 476 -23.04 16.74 14.89
C ASP A 476 -22.77 15.25 14.71
N ASP A 477 -22.37 14.58 15.79
CA ASP A 477 -21.78 13.22 15.78
C ASP A 477 -22.80 12.08 15.69
N GLY A 478 -24.09 12.43 15.77
CA GLY A 478 -25.19 11.46 15.83
C GLY A 478 -25.26 10.72 17.15
N ALA A 479 -26.10 9.69 17.19
CA ALA A 479 -26.24 8.83 18.33
C ALA A 479 -25.15 7.75 18.41
N TYR A 480 -24.85 7.35 19.64
CA TYR A 480 -24.10 6.13 19.95
C TYR A 480 -25.01 5.23 20.77
N SER A 481 -24.97 3.92 20.49
CA SER A 481 -25.61 2.92 21.33
C SER A 481 -24.66 1.75 21.58
N THR A 482 -24.66 1.22 22.81
CA THR A 482 -23.85 0.06 23.18
C THR A 482 -24.77 -1.09 23.56
N ASN A 483 -24.86 -2.12 22.71
CA ASN A 483 -25.69 -3.29 22.93
C ASN A 483 -24.80 -4.52 23.09
N GLY A 484 -24.89 -5.21 24.24
CA GLY A 484 -24.08 -6.41 24.50
C GLY A 484 -22.57 -6.13 24.43
N GLY A 485 -22.13 -4.94 24.88
CA GLY A 485 -20.73 -4.51 24.82
C GLY A 485 -20.24 -4.05 23.45
N ILE A 486 -21.09 -4.10 22.40
CA ILE A 486 -20.76 -3.64 21.05
C ILE A 486 -21.30 -2.23 20.86
N THR A 487 -20.46 -1.27 20.46
CA THR A 487 -20.91 0.09 20.15
C THR A 487 -21.19 0.31 18.67
N TYR A 488 -22.34 0.91 18.40
CA TYR A 488 -22.84 1.34 17.11
C TYR A 488 -22.79 2.86 17.04
N SER A 489 -22.15 3.40 16.00
CA SER A 489 -22.12 4.84 15.71
C SER A 489 -23.04 5.14 14.54
N GLU A 490 -24.07 5.96 14.76
CA GLU A 490 -25.01 6.36 13.72
C GLU A 490 -24.26 6.99 12.51
N ARG A 491 -23.37 7.95 12.77
CA ARG A 491 -22.55 8.62 11.75
C ARG A 491 -21.83 7.65 10.81
N ASP A 492 -21.28 6.57 11.36
CA ASP A 492 -20.50 5.60 10.59
C ASP A 492 -21.42 4.65 9.81
N LEU A 493 -22.52 4.19 10.42
CA LEU A 493 -23.53 3.37 9.74
C LEU A 493 -24.18 4.12 8.57
N ASN A 494 -24.49 5.41 8.76
CA ASN A 494 -25.02 6.28 7.70
C ASN A 494 -24.08 6.35 6.50
N MET A 495 -22.77 6.51 6.75
CA MET A 495 -21.76 6.56 5.69
C MET A 495 -21.66 5.22 4.93
N GLN A 496 -21.75 4.09 5.63
CA GLN A 496 -21.66 2.77 4.98
C GLN A 496 -22.80 2.52 3.99
N VAL A 497 -24.04 2.84 4.39
CA VAL A 497 -25.19 2.71 3.50
C VAL A 497 -25.10 3.74 2.37
N ALA A 498 -24.63 4.95 2.65
CA ALA A 498 -24.47 6.00 1.64
C ALA A 498 -23.45 5.63 0.55
N ASP A 499 -22.29 5.06 0.92
CA ASP A 499 -21.29 4.59 -0.04
C ASP A 499 -21.86 3.49 -0.96
N LYS A 500 -22.62 2.55 -0.39
CA LYS A 500 -23.31 1.51 -1.16
C LYS A 500 -24.37 2.11 -2.09
N LEU A 501 -25.20 3.03 -1.58
CA LEU A 501 -26.26 3.68 -2.36
C LEU A 501 -25.67 4.49 -3.52
N LYS A 502 -24.57 5.20 -3.28
CA LYS A 502 -23.83 5.93 -4.32
C LYS A 502 -23.46 5.01 -5.47
N GLU A 503 -22.84 3.87 -5.18
CA GLU A 503 -22.44 2.91 -6.21
C GLU A 503 -23.65 2.44 -7.03
N LYS A 504 -24.75 2.07 -6.37
CA LYS A 504 -25.97 1.61 -7.06
C LYS A 504 -26.57 2.71 -7.96
N LEU A 505 -26.61 3.96 -7.49
CA LEU A 505 -27.15 5.08 -8.26
C LEU A 505 -26.23 5.49 -9.43
N GLU A 506 -24.92 5.45 -9.26
CA GLU A 506 -23.96 5.70 -10.35
C GLU A 506 -24.03 4.62 -11.43
N VAL A 507 -24.20 3.36 -11.04
CA VAL A 507 -24.46 2.25 -11.98
C VAL A 507 -25.76 2.48 -12.76
N ASN A 508 -26.78 3.07 -12.12
CA ASN A 508 -28.03 3.48 -12.79
C ASN A 508 -27.89 4.75 -13.63
N GLY A 509 -26.69 5.32 -13.73
CA GLY A 509 -26.37 6.45 -14.61
C GLY A 509 -26.63 7.84 -14.02
N TYR A 510 -26.94 7.95 -12.72
CA TYR A 510 -27.09 9.24 -12.05
C TYR A 510 -25.73 9.88 -11.74
N THR A 511 -25.67 11.21 -11.73
CA THR A 511 -24.53 11.91 -11.12
C THR A 511 -24.78 11.98 -9.63
N VAL A 512 -23.94 11.32 -8.83
CA VAL A 512 -24.09 11.32 -7.38
C VAL A 512 -23.08 12.24 -6.73
N ILE A 513 -23.57 13.16 -5.91
CA ILE A 513 -22.74 14.05 -5.08
C ILE A 513 -22.97 13.68 -3.62
N MET A 514 -21.88 13.40 -2.91
CA MET A 514 -21.92 13.14 -1.47
C MET A 514 -21.69 14.45 -0.71
N THR A 515 -22.43 14.71 0.36
CA THR A 515 -22.18 15.88 1.22
C THR A 515 -20.87 15.77 2.01
N ARG A 516 -20.38 14.55 2.22
CA ARG A 516 -19.08 14.22 2.81
C ARG A 516 -18.58 12.85 2.35
N LYS A 517 -17.29 12.58 2.48
CA LYS A 517 -16.65 11.28 2.21
C LYS A 517 -16.33 10.53 3.49
N SER A 518 -16.13 9.21 3.40
CA SER A 518 -15.73 8.36 4.54
C SER A 518 -14.35 8.71 5.12
N SER A 519 -13.48 9.38 4.35
CA SER A 519 -12.20 9.91 4.81
C SER A 519 -12.30 11.23 5.58
N ASP A 520 -13.42 11.94 5.49
CA ASP A 520 -13.52 13.29 6.03
C ASP A 520 -13.62 13.23 7.56
N ARG A 521 -12.90 14.14 8.23
CA ARG A 521 -12.82 14.25 9.70
C ARG A 521 -13.12 15.68 10.15
N GLU A 522 -13.94 16.39 9.38
CA GLU A 522 -14.28 17.78 9.65
C GLU A 522 -15.05 17.91 10.96
N VAL A 523 -14.63 18.87 11.81
CA VAL A 523 -15.15 19.15 13.15
C VAL A 523 -15.96 20.44 13.10
N LEU A 524 -17.19 20.37 12.58
CA LEU A 524 -18.10 21.52 12.51
C LEU A 524 -19.22 21.38 13.52
N GLY A 525 -19.58 22.47 14.19
CA GLY A 525 -20.80 22.54 14.99
C GLY A 525 -22.06 22.26 14.16
N VAL A 526 -23.12 21.76 14.81
CA VAL A 526 -24.37 21.28 14.18
C VAL A 526 -24.91 22.25 13.12
N THR A 527 -25.10 23.52 13.47
CA THR A 527 -25.68 24.52 12.55
C THR A 527 -24.85 24.69 11.28
N GLN A 528 -23.52 24.68 11.41
CA GLN A 528 -22.61 24.83 10.27
C GLN A 528 -22.59 23.55 9.41
N SER A 529 -22.57 22.37 10.05
CA SER A 529 -22.68 21.07 9.38
C SER A 529 -23.95 20.99 8.52
N LEU A 530 -25.10 21.31 9.10
CA LEU A 530 -26.39 21.29 8.41
C LEU A 530 -26.45 22.32 7.27
N THR A 531 -25.94 23.54 7.50
CA THR A 531 -25.88 24.58 6.47
C THR A 531 -25.02 24.16 5.27
N ASN A 532 -23.86 23.52 5.52
CA ASN A 532 -22.98 23.06 4.46
C ASN A 532 -23.65 22.00 3.57
N ARG A 533 -24.36 21.04 4.17
CA ARG A 533 -25.07 19.97 3.44
C ARG A 533 -26.14 20.53 2.50
N VAL A 534 -26.95 21.47 3.01
CA VAL A 534 -27.97 22.15 2.21
C VAL A 534 -27.33 22.96 1.08
N ASN A 535 -26.24 23.67 1.36
CA ASN A 535 -25.52 24.44 0.35
C ASN A 535 -24.93 23.56 -0.75
N ILE A 536 -24.36 22.40 -0.42
CA ILE A 536 -23.90 21.42 -1.42
C ILE A 536 -25.05 21.00 -2.33
N ALA A 537 -26.21 20.67 -1.75
CA ALA A 537 -27.38 20.26 -2.51
C ALA A 537 -27.92 21.37 -3.43
N ASN A 538 -28.07 22.59 -2.90
CA ASN A 538 -28.61 23.71 -3.64
C ASN A 538 -27.64 24.20 -4.73
N ASN A 539 -26.34 24.30 -4.43
CA ASN A 539 -25.31 24.77 -5.37
C ASN A 539 -25.05 23.77 -6.50
N SER A 540 -25.20 22.48 -6.23
CA SER A 540 -25.12 21.44 -7.27
C SER A 540 -26.35 21.36 -8.16
N ARG A 541 -27.42 22.10 -7.81
CA ARG A 541 -28.72 22.05 -8.50
C ARG A 541 -29.24 20.62 -8.58
N ALA A 542 -29.15 19.89 -7.47
CA ALA A 542 -29.61 18.52 -7.40
C ALA A 542 -31.08 18.39 -7.79
N ASP A 543 -31.42 17.29 -8.45
CA ASP A 543 -32.80 16.92 -8.77
C ASP A 543 -33.50 16.29 -7.56
N ILE A 544 -32.75 15.56 -6.72
CA ILE A 544 -33.22 14.96 -5.47
C ILE A 544 -32.13 15.04 -4.40
N PHE A 545 -32.55 15.21 -3.15
CA PHE A 545 -31.72 15.09 -1.95
C PHE A 545 -32.17 13.93 -1.06
N ILE A 546 -31.24 13.06 -0.65
CA ILE A 546 -31.51 11.91 0.24
C ILE A 546 -30.54 11.97 1.41
N SER A 547 -31.04 12.20 2.62
CA SER A 547 -30.25 12.10 3.85
C SER A 547 -30.46 10.74 4.51
N LEU A 548 -29.39 10.05 4.87
CA LEU A 548 -29.43 8.70 5.46
C LEU A 548 -29.06 8.76 6.93
N HIS A 549 -29.90 8.17 7.77
CA HIS A 549 -29.83 8.18 9.23
C HIS A 549 -30.14 6.79 9.82
N HIS A 550 -29.74 6.60 11.08
CA HIS A 550 -30.15 5.46 11.89
C HIS A 550 -30.62 5.98 13.24
N ASN A 551 -31.86 5.66 13.56
CA ASN A 551 -32.59 6.28 14.65
C ASN A 551 -32.09 5.82 16.02
N SER A 552 -32.39 6.62 17.03
CA SER A 552 -32.17 6.33 18.44
C SER A 552 -33.42 6.74 19.21
N ALA A 553 -33.87 5.89 20.13
CA ALA A 553 -35.05 6.14 20.93
C ALA A 553 -34.85 5.67 22.37
N ASP A 554 -35.52 6.35 23.32
CA ASP A 554 -35.52 5.99 24.75
C ASP A 554 -36.06 4.58 24.99
N ALA A 555 -37.03 4.14 24.17
CA ALA A 555 -37.58 2.79 24.24
C ALA A 555 -36.75 1.84 23.38
N GLU A 556 -36.03 0.90 24.01
CA GLU A 556 -35.24 -0.15 23.34
C GLU A 556 -36.09 -1.07 22.45
N SER A 557 -37.42 -1.06 22.60
CA SER A 557 -38.36 -1.81 21.76
C SER A 557 -38.70 -1.12 20.44
N ALA A 558 -38.28 0.14 20.25
CA ALA A 558 -38.48 0.85 18.99
C ALA A 558 -37.73 0.14 17.86
N ARG A 559 -38.43 -0.13 16.75
CA ARG A 559 -37.86 -0.84 15.61
C ARG A 559 -38.59 -0.51 14.31
N GLY A 560 -37.91 -0.60 13.18
CA GLY A 560 -38.45 -0.40 11.85
C GLY A 560 -37.90 0.83 11.12
N VAL A 561 -38.36 1.02 9.89
CA VAL A 561 -37.93 2.09 8.99
C VAL A 561 -38.92 3.24 9.00
N GLU A 562 -38.42 4.47 9.06
CA GLU A 562 -39.22 5.69 8.90
C GLU A 562 -38.60 6.59 7.84
N VAL A 563 -39.41 7.35 7.09
CA VAL A 563 -38.89 8.30 6.10
C VAL A 563 -39.54 9.66 6.26
N TYR A 564 -38.74 10.68 6.46
CA TYR A 564 -39.17 12.03 6.74
C TYR A 564 -39.13 12.92 5.50
N TYR A 565 -40.13 13.78 5.37
CA TYR A 565 -40.15 14.96 4.50
C TYR A 565 -40.47 16.20 5.36
N SER A 566 -40.54 17.39 4.75
CA SER A 566 -40.94 18.62 5.46
C SER A 566 -41.99 19.38 4.66
N SER A 567 -43.13 19.69 5.29
CA SER A 567 -44.13 20.61 4.72
C SER A 567 -43.84 22.09 5.01
N ARG A 568 -42.82 22.41 5.82
CA ARG A 568 -42.50 23.81 6.17
C ARG A 568 -41.82 24.56 5.01
N SER A 569 -42.08 25.87 4.95
CA SER A 569 -41.30 26.81 4.13
C SER A 569 -39.83 26.77 4.52
N GLN A 570 -38.95 27.09 3.58
CA GLN A 570 -37.53 27.31 3.86
C GLN A 570 -37.37 28.42 4.91
N ASP A 571 -36.30 28.36 5.69
CA ASP A 571 -35.93 29.45 6.59
C ASP A 571 -35.56 30.70 5.76
N GLU A 572 -35.67 31.90 6.35
CA GLU A 572 -35.40 33.17 5.65
C GLU A 572 -33.98 33.23 5.05
N SER A 573 -32.99 32.65 5.75
CA SER A 573 -31.60 32.54 5.29
C SER A 573 -31.42 31.67 4.04
N PHE A 574 -32.42 30.84 3.71
CA PHE A 574 -32.47 30.01 2.51
C PHE A 574 -33.57 30.48 1.52
N GLY A 575 -34.06 31.71 1.69
CA GLY A 575 -34.97 32.37 0.76
C GLY A 575 -36.45 32.33 1.15
N GLY A 576 -36.83 31.71 2.28
CA GLY A 576 -38.20 31.76 2.81
C GLY A 576 -39.26 31.03 1.97
N GLY A 577 -38.86 30.36 0.89
CA GLY A 577 -39.76 29.85 -0.15
C GLY A 577 -40.60 28.66 0.31
N TYR A 578 -41.83 28.59 -0.21
CA TYR A 578 -42.71 27.42 -0.12
C TYR A 578 -42.95 26.85 -1.52
N SER A 579 -42.87 25.52 -1.68
CA SER A 579 -43.10 24.84 -2.96
C SER A 579 -43.99 23.61 -2.78
N TYR A 580 -45.21 23.70 -3.31
CA TYR A 580 -46.16 22.58 -3.35
C TYR A 580 -45.65 21.41 -4.20
N ASP A 581 -45.00 21.70 -5.33
CA ASP A 581 -44.42 20.67 -6.21
C ASP A 581 -43.32 19.89 -5.48
N ARG A 582 -42.39 20.61 -4.82
CA ARG A 582 -41.34 20.00 -3.99
C ARG A 582 -41.95 19.11 -2.91
N LEU A 583 -42.92 19.64 -2.16
CA LEU A 583 -43.58 18.90 -1.08
C LEU A 583 -44.25 17.62 -1.60
N SER A 584 -45.04 17.70 -2.67
CA SER A 584 -45.73 16.54 -3.25
C SER A 584 -44.76 15.43 -3.69
N LYS A 585 -43.64 15.79 -4.32
CA LYS A 585 -42.59 14.86 -4.74
C LYS A 585 -41.86 14.26 -3.54
N SER A 586 -41.54 15.06 -2.53
CA SER A 586 -40.92 14.56 -1.28
C SER A 586 -41.82 13.56 -0.56
N MET A 587 -43.13 13.81 -0.49
CA MET A 587 -44.10 12.88 0.14
C MET A 587 -44.20 11.55 -0.60
N ASN A 588 -44.31 11.61 -1.94
CA ASN A 588 -44.37 10.40 -2.78
C ASN A 588 -43.06 9.61 -2.71
N MET A 589 -41.93 10.30 -2.72
CA MET A 589 -40.61 9.69 -2.56
C MET A 589 -40.46 9.03 -1.20
N ALA A 590 -40.83 9.71 -0.11
CA ALA A 590 -40.77 9.15 1.24
C ALA A 590 -41.59 7.87 1.36
N SER A 591 -42.82 7.88 0.83
CA SER A 591 -43.72 6.72 0.86
C SER A 591 -43.19 5.55 0.03
N SER A 592 -42.61 5.84 -1.14
CA SER A 592 -42.05 4.83 -2.04
C SER A 592 -40.80 4.19 -1.45
N ILE A 593 -39.91 4.99 -0.84
CA ILE A 593 -38.70 4.48 -0.17
C ILE A 593 -39.07 3.63 1.05
N ALA A 594 -39.98 4.11 1.91
CA ALA A 594 -40.43 3.34 3.08
C ALA A 594 -41.00 1.97 2.68
N SER A 595 -41.82 1.93 1.63
CA SER A 595 -42.41 0.69 1.11
C SER A 595 -41.36 -0.23 0.48
N SER A 596 -40.44 0.33 -0.33
CA SER A 596 -39.38 -0.43 -0.98
C SER A 596 -38.43 -1.09 0.03
N LEU A 597 -38.00 -0.33 1.04
CA LEU A 597 -37.14 -0.82 2.12
C LEU A 597 -37.81 -1.98 2.86
N THR A 598 -39.05 -1.77 3.32
CA THR A 598 -39.75 -2.75 4.15
C THR A 598 -40.12 -4.02 3.38
N ASN A 599 -40.44 -3.92 2.09
CA ASN A 599 -40.64 -5.07 1.21
C ASN A 599 -39.36 -5.88 0.97
N SER A 600 -38.21 -5.20 0.93
CA SER A 600 -36.91 -5.84 0.62
C SER A 600 -36.24 -6.44 1.85
N THR A 601 -36.39 -5.80 3.02
CA THR A 601 -35.69 -6.20 4.26
C THR A 601 -36.58 -6.95 5.25
N GLY A 602 -37.90 -6.85 5.11
CA GLY A 602 -38.86 -7.33 6.10
C GLY A 602 -38.93 -6.48 7.38
N ALA A 603 -38.34 -5.28 7.39
CA ALA A 603 -38.46 -4.33 8.50
C ALA A 603 -39.90 -3.85 8.69
N ILE A 604 -40.22 -3.39 9.91
CA ILE A 604 -41.53 -2.79 10.19
C ILE A 604 -41.63 -1.45 9.46
N ASN A 605 -42.68 -1.27 8.67
CA ASN A 605 -42.95 -0.01 7.99
C ASN A 605 -43.63 0.97 8.94
N ARG A 606 -42.92 2.06 9.30
CA ARG A 606 -43.45 3.14 10.16
C ARG A 606 -43.83 4.38 9.35
N GLY A 607 -43.78 4.25 8.03
CA GLY A 607 -44.36 5.17 7.06
C GLY A 607 -43.56 6.43 6.78
N ALA A 608 -44.11 7.22 5.85
CA ALA A 608 -43.66 8.57 5.57
C ALA A 608 -44.20 9.56 6.62
N LYS A 609 -43.38 10.51 7.08
CA LYS A 609 -43.73 11.47 8.14
C LYS A 609 -43.27 12.88 7.80
N ASP A 610 -44.04 13.86 8.23
CA ASP A 610 -43.61 15.27 8.20
C ASP A 610 -42.81 15.58 9.48
N GLY A 611 -41.52 15.88 9.33
CA GLY A 611 -40.57 16.00 10.45
C GLY A 611 -40.04 17.40 10.70
N ASN A 612 -40.35 18.39 9.86
CA ASN A 612 -39.73 19.73 9.94
C ASN A 612 -38.18 19.69 10.07
N LEU A 613 -37.53 18.72 9.42
CA LEU A 613 -36.09 18.50 9.54
C LEU A 613 -35.32 19.52 8.71
N PHE A 614 -34.25 20.10 9.25
CA PHE A 614 -33.53 21.24 8.66
C PHE A 614 -33.11 21.00 7.21
N VAL A 615 -32.49 19.85 6.93
CA VAL A 615 -32.03 19.52 5.57
C VAL A 615 -33.18 19.28 4.59
N CYS A 616 -34.29 18.68 5.04
CA CYS A 616 -35.48 18.50 4.21
C CYS A 616 -36.23 19.82 3.96
N ARG A 617 -36.17 20.73 4.93
CA ARG A 617 -36.84 22.04 4.87
C ARG A 617 -36.11 23.00 3.95
N ASN A 618 -34.78 23.08 4.05
CA ASN A 618 -33.99 24.17 3.46
C ASN A 618 -33.38 23.87 2.07
N THR A 619 -33.48 22.65 1.56
CA THR A 619 -33.08 22.30 0.18
C THR A 619 -34.12 22.76 -0.87
N THR A 620 -33.67 23.09 -2.08
CA THR A 620 -34.55 23.63 -3.14
C THR A 620 -35.23 22.56 -4.01
N MET A 621 -34.80 21.31 -3.90
CA MET A 621 -35.33 20.14 -4.63
C MET A 621 -36.09 19.18 -3.71
N PRO A 622 -36.85 18.20 -4.26
CA PRO A 622 -37.46 17.15 -3.46
C PRO A 622 -36.43 16.47 -2.54
N ALA A 623 -36.78 16.32 -1.27
CA ALA A 623 -35.86 15.94 -0.22
C ALA A 623 -36.52 15.00 0.78
N VAL A 624 -35.78 13.96 1.17
CA VAL A 624 -36.16 13.03 2.23
C VAL A 624 -35.00 12.77 3.17
N LEU A 625 -35.33 12.40 4.41
CA LEU A 625 -34.42 11.81 5.37
C LEU A 625 -34.91 10.41 5.72
N VAL A 626 -34.05 9.40 5.60
CA VAL A 626 -34.39 7.99 5.77
C VAL A 626 -33.79 7.50 7.09
N GLU A 627 -34.63 7.06 8.01
CA GLU A 627 -34.25 6.34 9.22
C GLU A 627 -34.28 4.83 8.94
N LEU A 628 -33.11 4.22 8.83
CA LEU A 628 -32.93 2.83 8.35
C LEU A 628 -33.17 1.76 9.43
N GLY A 629 -33.31 2.17 10.68
CA GLY A 629 -33.56 1.30 11.84
C GLY A 629 -33.13 1.97 13.13
N PHE A 630 -33.37 1.34 14.27
CA PHE A 630 -33.08 1.90 15.60
C PHE A 630 -31.83 1.26 16.22
N ILE A 631 -30.74 2.02 16.36
CA ILE A 631 -29.49 1.50 16.95
C ILE A 631 -29.59 1.27 18.46
N THR A 632 -30.61 1.81 19.13
CA THR A 632 -30.92 1.49 20.54
C THR A 632 -31.61 0.15 20.71
N ASN A 633 -32.18 -0.43 19.65
CA ASN A 633 -32.73 -1.78 19.69
C ASN A 633 -31.63 -2.79 19.35
N THR A 634 -31.39 -3.75 20.25
CA THR A 634 -30.30 -4.71 20.11
C THR A 634 -30.37 -5.56 18.83
N ASP A 635 -31.56 -5.96 18.38
CA ASP A 635 -31.71 -6.79 17.17
C ASP A 635 -31.58 -5.95 15.90
N GLU A 636 -32.10 -4.72 15.90
CA GLU A 636 -31.94 -3.80 14.78
C GLU A 636 -30.50 -3.33 14.66
N ALA A 637 -29.83 -2.96 15.75
CA ALA A 637 -28.42 -2.54 15.72
C ALA A 637 -27.52 -3.56 15.00
N ARG A 638 -27.73 -4.86 15.25
CA ARG A 638 -27.02 -5.93 14.52
C ARG A 638 -27.31 -5.95 13.03
N LYS A 639 -28.57 -5.73 12.62
CA LYS A 639 -28.96 -5.64 11.20
C LYS A 639 -28.39 -4.40 10.53
N CYS A 640 -28.51 -3.24 11.18
CA CYS A 640 -27.98 -1.97 10.69
C CYS A 640 -26.47 -2.05 10.44
N ALA A 641 -25.73 -2.83 11.24
CA ALA A 641 -24.31 -3.05 11.07
C ALA A 641 -23.94 -4.23 10.14
N ASP A 642 -24.90 -5.03 9.68
CA ASP A 642 -24.65 -6.15 8.77
C ASP A 642 -24.50 -5.63 7.33
N SER A 643 -23.34 -5.88 6.73
CA SER A 643 -23.01 -5.34 5.40
C SER A 643 -23.92 -5.86 4.28
N SER A 644 -24.48 -7.07 4.42
CA SER A 644 -25.39 -7.65 3.44
C SER A 644 -26.77 -7.02 3.56
N TYR A 645 -27.24 -6.81 4.79
CA TYR A 645 -28.49 -6.10 5.06
C TYR A 645 -28.43 -4.65 4.54
N GLN A 646 -27.33 -3.93 4.80
CA GLN A 646 -27.10 -2.59 4.24
C GLN A 646 -27.11 -2.56 2.70
N ASP A 647 -26.63 -3.61 2.03
CA ASP A 647 -26.65 -3.69 0.56
C ASP A 647 -28.08 -3.86 0.02
N VAL A 648 -28.92 -4.62 0.73
CA VAL A 648 -30.36 -4.73 0.44
C VAL A 648 -31.04 -3.37 0.61
N GLU A 649 -30.74 -2.63 1.68
CA GLU A 649 -31.30 -1.29 1.92
C GLU A 649 -30.91 -0.29 0.83
N ALA A 650 -29.62 -0.21 0.52
CA ALA A 650 -29.11 0.67 -0.53
C ALA A 650 -29.74 0.34 -1.90
N THR A 651 -29.90 -0.94 -2.22
CA THR A 651 -30.56 -1.39 -3.45
C THR A 651 -32.05 -1.02 -3.46
N ALA A 652 -32.75 -1.19 -2.33
CA ALA A 652 -34.15 -0.84 -2.20
C ALA A 652 -34.39 0.68 -2.39
N ILE A 653 -33.52 1.53 -1.84
CA ILE A 653 -33.58 2.97 -2.04
C ILE A 653 -33.30 3.32 -3.51
N ALA A 654 -32.24 2.77 -4.10
CA ALA A 654 -31.89 3.03 -5.50
C ALA A 654 -33.03 2.66 -6.46
N ASN A 655 -33.68 1.52 -6.23
CA ASN A 655 -34.85 1.07 -7.00
C ASN A 655 -36.03 2.04 -6.84
N ALA A 656 -36.35 2.46 -5.60
CA ALA A 656 -37.42 3.43 -5.38
C ALA A 656 -37.16 4.75 -6.11
N VAL A 657 -35.93 5.28 -6.01
CA VAL A 657 -35.52 6.53 -6.68
C VAL A 657 -35.65 6.42 -8.20
N SER A 658 -35.29 5.28 -8.79
CA SER A 658 -35.39 5.07 -10.23
C SER A 658 -36.82 5.14 -10.78
N THR A 659 -37.83 4.93 -9.94
CA THR A 659 -39.23 5.04 -10.34
C THR A 659 -39.77 6.46 -10.24
N ILE A 660 -39.02 7.38 -9.65
CA ILE A 660 -39.44 8.75 -9.33
C ILE A 660 -38.87 9.76 -10.34
N ILE A 661 -37.64 9.56 -10.84
CA ILE A 661 -36.91 10.55 -11.67
C ILE A 661 -36.30 10.03 -12.97
#